data_AF-A0A5C6M553-F1
#
_entry.id   AF-A0A5C6M553-F1
#
_cell.length_a   1.000
_cell.length_b   1.000
_cell.length_c   1.000
_cell.angle_alpha   90.00
_cell.angle_beta   90.00
_cell.angle_gamma   90.00
#
_symmetry.space_group_name_H-M   'P 1'
#
loop_
_entity.id
_entity.type
_entity.pdbx_description
1 polymer ?
#
loop_
_entity_poly.entity_id
_entity_poly.type
_entity_poly.pdbx_seq_one_letter_code
_entity_poly.pdbx_strand_id
1 'polypeptide(L)'
;SALYLLYSQITRPMLTVNRSPQIARAQPAVPEKSSPIFATSANRWLPQHQWVSKANSRFRDGSRLLFFDEHELLNENRAIRVSPVAMVWQGEGESQGEGEGEGESPITAVAESASFTCSAPLSLGAGQFGRITSGLLGGEVRIEGPQGLRIEGRTFYFEEESLRIWSSEPVRFGWEQHTGTAEGGVEIELSGAANPQEGGLMSVSDIRRIRLLGRVNCSLQFTEKDSSDRPVQLHVSAANGFEYYVPTLECTFTGFVDRELRPDNQVLVEQPQEDGSRDRLFCSRLLLQLRRRERDPGERGGSQQLAAVSIAADGRRVLFRSEYRQITAAMSRLVYQIEERRLDLTGRPLSPAGPAAPVTVEHAGRRLTAPAVAAVLDGRNQVRLLQCSGPGRIDPPELAAGQAVDEKVDRESVSAKWSTSLQLTRAEQDVLVLTGQAEVGWRPQRLSLAAAEIALTMYGATDRGTEEVAAGDGKLPLLRGPRQLRATGDVRLDSPQLTGGAKESLLVEFEPEDVSSGVQSATSGEAASAGLPTTPLASGGSGTTQFFCDAVETKLRMSSAGRVRFEDLWLRGAVAVTHRGERKSENFTAEGKSLHAAAGFDGSRRIMLFGEPASVTRVSDRIDGPRIDLNELISPMQAARREAEVRGSGRIRFVVERGLDGTLLERPTPLDIYWNEKMSFAERTARFTGNVRAVLDNETDFDVELTCAGMLVHFGEAVRVEQPVAGREIEVVSAVVDESSEQRRPSIERIECEGRVQVQAKMMTAGVVTARHFAEFADFEFEYGTGQFRGTGPGYIETVQPDSSGRLAVSRAAVARANTPVSE
;
A
#
# COMPACT_ATOMS: atom_id res chain seq x y z
N SER A 1 45.44 69.43 48.45
CA SER A 1 44.92 68.84 49.69
C SER A 1 43.69 69.53 50.30
N ALA A 2 43.33 70.76 49.89
CA ALA A 2 42.11 71.45 50.35
C ALA A 2 40.81 71.03 49.60
N LEU A 3 40.92 70.62 48.33
CA LEU A 3 39.77 70.13 47.53
C LEU A 3 39.15 68.82 48.06
N TYR A 4 39.94 67.97 48.72
CA TYR A 4 39.46 66.72 49.31
C TYR A 4 38.66 66.94 50.61
N LEU A 5 38.97 68.00 51.36
CA LEU A 5 38.24 68.38 52.58
C LEU A 5 36.90 69.06 52.26
N LEU A 6 36.81 69.79 51.14
CA LEU A 6 35.55 70.35 50.65
C LEU A 6 34.64 69.25 50.10
N TYR A 7 35.22 68.29 49.35
CA TYR A 7 34.49 67.13 48.82
C TYR A 7 33.93 66.22 49.92
N SER A 8 34.67 66.00 51.02
CA SER A 8 34.20 65.16 52.14
C SER A 8 33.15 65.81 53.03
N GLN A 9 33.10 67.15 53.10
CA GLN A 9 32.05 67.89 53.82
C GLN A 9 30.72 67.91 53.06
N ILE A 10 30.77 67.98 51.72
CA ILE A 10 29.57 68.02 50.86
C ILE A 10 28.97 66.62 50.64
N THR A 11 29.79 65.56 50.64
CA THR A 11 29.31 64.17 50.42
C THR A 11 28.87 63.46 51.70
N ARG A 12 29.23 63.96 52.89
CA ARG A 12 28.87 63.35 54.18
C ARG A 12 27.36 63.19 54.44
N PRO A 13 26.48 64.16 54.12
CA PRO A 13 25.03 64.02 54.29
C PRO A 13 24.38 63.09 53.25
N MET A 14 25.08 62.77 52.14
CA MET A 14 24.61 61.83 51.12
C MET A 14 25.11 60.40 51.34
N LEU A 15 26.08 60.21 52.26
CA LEU A 15 26.64 58.91 52.64
C LEU A 15 26.24 58.49 54.07
N THR A 16 25.38 59.24 54.75
CA THR A 16 24.65 58.74 55.92
C THR A 16 23.64 57.72 55.45
N VAL A 17 24.07 56.46 55.43
CA VAL A 17 23.17 55.32 55.59
C VAL A 17 22.31 55.62 56.81
N ASN A 18 21.00 55.76 56.60
CA ASN A 18 20.04 55.65 57.68
C ASN A 18 20.28 54.27 58.30
N ARG A 19 21.03 54.24 59.40
CA ARG A 19 21.04 53.07 60.28
C ARG A 19 19.64 53.02 60.85
N SER A 20 18.78 52.21 60.23
CA SER A 20 17.58 51.71 60.88
C SER A 20 17.97 51.25 62.29
N PRO A 21 17.12 51.54 63.28
CA PRO A 21 17.46 51.40 64.68
C PRO A 21 17.95 49.98 64.96
N GLN A 22 18.93 49.91 65.86
CA GLN A 22 19.48 48.70 66.42
C GLN A 22 18.42 47.61 66.57
N ILE A 23 18.75 46.43 66.06
CA ILE A 23 18.08 45.16 66.29
C ILE A 23 17.59 45.12 67.73
N ALA A 24 16.28 45.35 67.94
CA ALA A 24 15.62 44.86 69.12
C ALA A 24 15.50 43.36 68.91
N ARG A 25 16.49 42.60 69.42
CA ARG A 25 16.26 41.18 69.71
C ARG A 25 15.07 41.13 70.64
N ALA A 26 13.89 40.80 70.11
CA ALA A 26 12.77 40.42 70.95
C ALA A 26 13.26 39.25 71.81
N GLN A 27 13.22 39.44 73.13
CA GLN A 27 13.43 38.34 74.08
C GLN A 27 12.45 37.21 73.72
N PRO A 28 12.86 35.93 73.84
CA PRO A 28 11.97 34.82 73.58
C PRO A 28 10.74 34.97 74.47
N ALA A 29 9.57 35.15 73.85
CA ALA A 29 8.32 35.07 74.56
C ALA A 29 8.24 33.70 75.24
N VAL A 30 7.91 33.72 76.54
CA VAL A 30 7.62 32.52 77.34
C VAL A 30 6.68 31.62 76.55
N PRO A 31 6.93 30.31 76.44
CA PRO A 31 6.13 29.45 75.58
C PRO A 31 4.70 29.40 76.11
N GLU A 32 3.78 30.09 75.44
CA GLU A 32 2.36 29.78 75.52
C GLU A 32 2.21 28.30 75.19
N LYS A 33 1.50 27.56 76.04
CA LYS A 33 1.24 26.13 75.91
C LYS A 33 0.82 25.84 74.47
N SER A 34 1.71 25.17 73.72
CA SER A 34 1.48 24.91 72.31
C SER A 34 0.22 24.05 72.16
N SER A 35 -0.71 24.50 71.32
CA SER A 35 -1.83 23.65 70.93
C SER A 35 -1.27 22.36 70.30
N PRO A 36 -1.74 21.17 70.71
CA PRO A 36 -1.20 19.88 70.26
C PRO A 36 -1.29 19.70 68.73
N ILE A 37 -2.16 20.46 68.07
CA ILE A 37 -2.39 20.43 66.62
C ILE A 37 -1.13 20.84 65.86
N PHE A 38 -0.37 21.85 66.30
CA PHE A 38 0.84 22.27 65.61
C PHE A 38 1.97 21.24 65.67
N ALA A 39 2.17 20.63 66.84
CA ALA A 39 3.20 19.60 67.01
C ALA A 39 2.85 18.32 66.24
N THR A 40 1.56 17.94 66.24
CA THR A 40 1.06 16.77 65.52
C THR A 40 1.18 16.97 64.00
N SER A 41 0.76 18.11 63.47
CA SER A 41 0.86 18.41 62.03
C SER A 41 2.30 18.55 61.55
N ALA A 42 3.19 19.18 62.33
CA ALA A 42 4.61 19.31 61.97
C ALA A 42 5.31 17.94 61.90
N ASN A 43 5.07 17.07 62.88
CA ASN A 43 5.68 15.73 62.91
C ASN A 43 5.11 14.78 61.84
N ARG A 44 3.83 14.94 61.50
CA ARG A 44 3.16 14.09 60.51
C ARG A 44 3.50 14.48 59.06
N TRP A 45 3.47 15.77 58.74
CA TRP A 45 3.53 16.25 57.36
C TRP A 45 4.85 16.96 56.99
N LEU A 46 5.63 17.41 57.96
CA LEU A 46 6.93 18.05 57.75
C LEU A 46 8.08 17.37 58.55
N PRO A 47 8.17 16.02 58.59
CA PRO A 47 9.16 15.32 59.42
C PRO A 47 10.60 15.60 59.02
N GLN A 48 10.85 16.01 57.77
CA GLN A 48 12.18 16.34 57.26
C GLN A 48 12.70 17.69 57.77
N HIS A 49 11.83 18.57 58.28
CA HIS A 49 12.19 19.91 58.73
C HIS A 49 12.05 20.03 60.25
N GLN A 50 13.05 19.52 60.99
CA GLN A 50 13.03 19.45 62.47
C GLN A 50 12.76 20.80 63.16
N TRP A 51 13.14 21.91 62.53
CA TRP A 51 12.93 23.26 63.06
C TRP A 51 11.43 23.62 63.18
N VAL A 52 10.56 23.10 62.30
CA VAL A 52 9.13 23.43 62.27
C VAL A 52 8.43 23.03 63.58
N SER A 53 8.78 21.87 64.13
CA SER A 53 8.26 21.40 65.43
C SER A 53 8.60 22.36 66.58
N LYS A 54 9.75 23.04 66.48
CA LYS A 54 10.31 23.94 67.50
C LYS A 54 10.16 25.43 67.15
N ALA A 55 9.45 25.76 66.07
CA ALA A 55 9.38 27.12 65.55
C ALA A 55 9.01 28.16 66.64
N ASN A 56 9.67 29.32 66.62
CA ASN A 56 9.46 30.37 67.62
C ASN A 56 8.05 30.98 67.50
N SER A 57 7.53 31.11 66.28
CA SER A 57 6.22 31.69 65.99
C SER A 57 5.39 30.72 65.16
N ARG A 58 4.09 30.65 65.49
CA ARG A 58 3.12 29.77 64.81
C ARG A 58 1.81 30.53 64.66
N PHE A 59 1.17 30.35 63.51
CA PHE A 59 -0.09 30.98 63.19
C PHE A 59 -1.08 29.95 62.62
N ARG A 60 -2.35 30.06 62.99
CA ARG A 60 -3.42 29.21 62.49
C ARG A 60 -4.61 30.06 62.07
N ASP A 61 -5.14 29.77 60.89
CA ASP A 61 -6.40 30.29 60.37
C ASP A 61 -7.19 29.13 59.74
N GLY A 62 -8.27 28.70 60.39
CA GLY A 62 -9.07 27.54 59.98
C GLY A 62 -8.23 26.25 59.88
N SER A 63 -8.16 25.70 58.66
CA SER A 63 -7.43 24.50 58.27
C SER A 63 -5.97 24.77 57.82
N ARG A 64 -5.49 26.01 57.97
CA ARG A 64 -4.16 26.45 57.52
C ARG A 64 -3.26 26.74 58.70
N LEU A 65 -2.01 26.28 58.61
CA LEU A 65 -0.97 26.45 59.62
C LEU A 65 0.26 27.10 58.97
N LEU A 66 0.82 28.12 59.64
CA LEU A 66 2.03 28.83 59.23
C LEU A 66 3.04 28.79 60.37
N PHE A 67 4.29 28.46 60.06
CA PHE A 67 5.40 28.33 61.01
C PHE A 67 6.57 29.20 60.56
N PHE A 68 7.18 29.96 61.49
CA PHE A 68 8.35 30.79 61.21
C PHE A 68 9.14 31.12 62.49
N ASP A 69 10.43 31.42 62.37
CA ASP A 69 11.27 31.78 63.53
C ASP A 69 11.45 33.29 63.70
N GLU A 70 11.82 33.98 62.63
CA GLU A 70 12.04 35.42 62.60
C GLU A 70 10.95 36.10 61.78
N HIS A 71 10.53 37.30 62.21
CA HIS A 71 9.58 38.12 61.46
C HIS A 71 9.88 39.61 61.57
N GLU A 72 9.54 40.33 60.51
CA GLU A 72 9.59 41.79 60.42
C GLU A 72 8.26 42.31 59.85
N LEU A 73 7.62 43.24 60.54
CA LEU A 73 6.40 43.91 60.06
C LEU A 73 6.78 45.16 59.28
N LEU A 74 6.18 45.31 58.10
CA LEU A 74 6.43 46.37 57.13
C LEU A 74 5.10 47.05 56.76
N ASN A 75 5.18 48.24 56.16
CA ASN A 75 4.02 48.99 55.63
C ASN A 75 2.87 49.14 56.63
N GLU A 76 3.11 49.77 57.78
CA GLU A 76 2.09 49.96 58.83
C GLU A 76 1.43 48.64 59.29
N ASN A 77 2.25 47.59 59.42
CA ASN A 77 1.83 46.22 59.74
C ASN A 77 0.94 45.55 58.67
N ARG A 78 0.85 46.07 57.45
CA ARG A 78 0.11 45.42 56.34
C ARG A 78 0.96 44.45 55.52
N ALA A 79 2.27 44.40 55.77
CA ALA A 79 3.14 43.39 55.19
C ALA A 79 3.98 42.72 56.27
N ILE A 80 4.29 41.44 56.09
CA ILE A 80 5.16 40.67 56.98
C ILE A 80 6.21 39.96 56.15
N ARG A 81 7.47 40.02 56.59
CA ARG A 81 8.56 39.19 56.10
C ARG A 81 8.91 38.18 57.18
N VAL A 82 9.04 36.90 56.80
CA VAL A 82 9.33 35.79 57.71
C VAL A 82 10.49 34.94 57.19
N SER A 83 11.27 34.35 58.10
CA SER A 83 12.36 33.44 57.75
C SER A 83 12.75 32.52 58.93
N PRO A 84 13.06 31.24 58.68
CA PRO A 84 12.52 30.41 57.61
C PRO A 84 10.99 30.28 57.73
N VAL A 85 10.33 29.71 56.71
CA VAL A 85 8.87 29.59 56.70
C VAL A 85 8.39 28.22 56.23
N ALA A 86 7.36 27.71 56.88
CA ALA A 86 6.62 26.53 56.44
C ALA A 86 5.11 26.76 56.55
N MET A 87 4.38 26.30 55.54
CA MET A 87 2.93 26.38 55.44
C MET A 87 2.36 24.97 55.29
N VAL A 88 1.23 24.71 55.94
CA VAL A 88 0.44 23.49 55.80
C VAL A 88 -1.01 23.89 55.58
N TRP A 89 -1.63 23.38 54.52
CA TRP A 89 -3.00 23.68 54.14
C TRP A 89 -3.80 22.38 54.09
N GLN A 90 -4.69 22.19 55.07
CA GLN A 90 -5.57 21.03 55.15
C GLN A 90 -6.90 21.32 54.41
N GLY A 91 -7.42 20.35 53.68
CA GLY A 91 -8.72 20.47 53.00
C GLY A 91 -9.87 20.58 54.01
N GLU A 92 -10.97 21.24 53.63
CA GLU A 92 -12.11 21.51 54.53
C GLU A 92 -12.87 20.23 55.00
N GLY A 93 -12.56 19.06 54.43
CA GLY A 93 -13.16 17.77 54.76
C GLY A 93 -12.70 17.09 56.06
N GLU A 94 -11.69 17.62 56.77
CA GLU A 94 -11.20 17.04 58.05
C GLU A 94 -11.93 17.59 59.30
N SER A 95 -13.05 18.27 59.12
CA SER A 95 -13.84 18.78 60.25
C SER A 95 -14.79 17.71 60.79
N GLN A 96 -14.32 16.98 61.81
CA GLN A 96 -15.11 16.15 62.74
C GLN A 96 -15.48 14.73 62.26
N GLY A 97 -14.61 13.77 62.56
CA GLY A 97 -14.94 12.34 62.58
C GLY A 97 -13.79 11.54 63.16
N GLU A 98 -13.95 11.03 64.38
CA GLU A 98 -13.05 10.05 64.98
C GLU A 98 -13.11 8.75 64.16
N GLY A 99 -12.19 8.62 63.22
CA GLY A 99 -11.97 7.41 62.44
C GLY A 99 -10.58 7.48 61.82
N GLU A 100 -9.73 6.50 62.15
CA GLU A 100 -8.38 6.32 61.61
C GLU A 100 -8.43 5.93 60.11
N GLY A 101 -8.96 6.82 59.27
CA GLY A 101 -8.80 6.79 57.83
C GLY A 101 -7.65 7.71 57.42
N GLU A 102 -6.76 7.25 56.54
CA GLU A 102 -5.76 8.09 55.90
C GLU A 102 -6.45 9.24 55.15
N GLY A 103 -6.57 10.39 55.80
CA GLY A 103 -7.00 11.65 55.20
C GLY A 103 -6.07 12.04 54.04
N GLU A 104 -6.62 12.74 53.06
CA GLU A 104 -5.90 13.25 51.90
C GLU A 104 -4.71 14.12 52.34
N SER A 105 -3.51 13.85 51.83
CA SER A 105 -2.30 14.57 52.22
C SER A 105 -2.47 16.09 52.01
N PRO A 106 -2.21 16.94 53.02
CA PRO A 106 -2.34 18.37 52.87
C PRO A 106 -1.29 18.92 51.90
N ILE A 107 -1.57 20.12 51.37
CA ILE A 107 -0.56 20.87 50.62
C ILE A 107 0.41 21.49 51.63
N THR A 108 1.71 21.23 51.49
CA THR A 108 2.76 21.83 52.29
C THR A 108 3.65 22.71 51.42
N ALA A 109 4.15 23.81 51.96
CA ALA A 109 5.09 24.67 51.26
C ALA A 109 6.17 25.15 52.25
N VAL A 110 7.44 24.92 51.92
CA VAL A 110 8.59 25.30 52.74
C VAL A 110 9.49 26.21 51.92
N ALA A 111 9.97 27.29 52.54
CA ALA A 111 10.89 28.24 51.92
C ALA A 111 11.89 28.82 52.94
N GLU A 112 13.02 29.34 52.47
CA GLU A 112 13.99 30.05 53.31
C GLU A 112 13.45 31.39 53.80
N SER A 113 12.57 32.01 53.02
CA SER A 113 11.92 33.26 53.37
C SER A 113 10.58 33.40 52.68
N ALA A 114 9.68 34.18 53.28
CA ALA A 114 8.50 34.67 52.59
C ALA A 114 8.20 36.12 52.95
N SER A 115 7.55 36.83 52.04
CA SER A 115 6.89 38.10 52.34
C SER A 115 5.45 38.09 51.87
N PHE A 116 4.53 38.48 52.74
CA PHE A 116 3.09 38.53 52.46
C PHE A 116 2.58 39.94 52.66
N THR A 117 1.73 40.43 51.75
CA THR A 117 0.97 41.67 51.89
C THR A 117 -0.49 41.31 52.14
N CYS A 118 -1.10 41.97 53.11
CA CYS A 118 -2.45 41.68 53.56
C CYS A 118 -3.38 42.90 53.38
N SER A 119 -4.65 42.62 53.14
CA SER A 119 -5.71 43.63 52.99
C SER A 119 -5.98 44.44 54.26
N ALA A 120 -5.64 43.91 55.45
CA ALA A 120 -5.81 44.55 56.75
C ALA A 120 -4.50 44.48 57.58
N PRO A 121 -4.28 45.39 58.55
CA PRO A 121 -3.13 45.35 59.43
C PRO A 121 -3.04 44.05 60.24
N LEU A 122 -1.84 43.48 60.32
CA LEU A 122 -1.53 42.21 60.97
C LEU A 122 -1.38 42.39 62.49
N SER A 123 -2.00 41.51 63.27
CA SER A 123 -1.87 41.46 64.74
C SER A 123 -1.56 40.04 65.21
N LEU A 124 -0.26 39.71 65.29
CA LEU A 124 0.23 38.37 65.64
C LEU A 124 -0.21 37.90 67.04
N GLY A 125 -0.31 38.82 68.01
CA GLY A 125 -0.75 38.49 69.38
C GLY A 125 -2.26 38.25 69.55
N ALA A 126 -3.09 38.66 68.58
CA ALA A 126 -4.53 38.46 68.60
C ALA A 126 -5.00 37.36 67.64
N GLY A 127 -4.07 36.68 66.96
CA GLY A 127 -4.39 35.68 65.94
C GLY A 127 -5.14 36.26 64.73
N GLN A 128 -5.03 37.56 64.45
CA GLN A 128 -5.68 38.21 63.31
C GLN A 128 -4.68 38.41 62.19
N PHE A 129 -4.84 37.62 61.13
CA PHE A 129 -4.09 37.72 59.89
C PHE A 129 -5.07 38.08 58.78
N GLY A 130 -4.89 39.26 58.16
CA GLY A 130 -5.76 39.70 57.06
C GLY A 130 -5.59 38.84 55.82
N ARG A 131 -6.56 38.89 54.89
CA ARG A 131 -6.47 38.17 53.61
C ARG A 131 -5.23 38.58 52.82
N ILE A 132 -4.47 37.60 52.30
CA ILE A 132 -3.24 37.80 51.52
C ILE A 132 -3.63 38.28 50.13
N THR A 133 -3.20 39.50 49.81
CA THR A 133 -3.41 40.08 48.47
C THR A 133 -2.22 39.80 47.55
N SER A 134 -1.02 39.66 48.11
CA SER A 134 0.17 39.23 47.37
C SER A 134 1.17 38.52 48.27
N GLY A 135 1.96 37.62 47.69
CA GLY A 135 2.94 36.81 48.40
C GLY A 135 4.20 36.60 47.56
N LEU A 136 5.34 36.48 48.23
CA LEU A 136 6.61 36.08 47.65
C LEU A 136 7.21 34.99 48.53
N LEU A 137 7.52 33.83 47.95
CA LEU A 137 8.36 32.81 48.56
C LEU A 137 9.75 32.90 47.91
N GLY A 138 10.81 32.99 48.71
CA GLY A 138 12.17 33.16 48.22
C GLY A 138 13.18 32.23 48.90
N GLY A 139 14.20 31.83 48.14
CA GLY A 139 15.22 30.85 48.56
C GLY A 139 14.87 29.45 48.04
N GLU A 140 15.36 28.37 48.63
CA GLU A 140 14.88 27.04 48.22
C GLU A 140 13.40 26.85 48.57
N VAL A 141 12.51 26.82 47.57
CA VAL A 141 11.06 26.63 47.75
C VAL A 141 10.68 25.22 47.33
N ARG A 142 10.04 24.50 48.24
CA ARG A 142 9.49 23.15 48.00
C ARG A 142 8.02 23.13 48.38
N ILE A 143 7.17 22.82 47.41
CA ILE A 143 5.74 22.65 47.58
C ILE A 143 5.42 21.18 47.36
N GLU A 144 4.72 20.55 48.30
CA GLU A 144 4.27 19.16 48.22
C GLU A 144 2.76 19.08 48.43
N GLY A 145 2.12 18.04 47.92
CA GLY A 145 0.68 17.87 48.07
C GLY A 145 0.18 16.45 47.81
N PRO A 146 -1.15 16.28 47.67
CA PRO A 146 -1.76 14.99 47.36
C PRO A 146 -1.15 14.32 46.12
N GLN A 147 -1.27 12.99 46.04
CA GLN A 147 -0.91 12.20 44.85
C GLN A 147 0.56 12.38 44.41
N GLY A 148 1.45 12.70 45.35
CA GLY A 148 2.88 12.90 45.05
C GLY A 148 3.17 14.18 44.28
N LEU A 149 2.26 15.17 44.32
CA LEU A 149 2.54 16.52 43.83
C LEU A 149 3.80 17.05 44.53
N ARG A 150 4.78 17.48 43.74
CA ARG A 150 6.01 18.12 44.19
C ARG A 150 6.40 19.20 43.21
N ILE A 151 6.64 20.41 43.69
CA ILE A 151 7.17 21.52 42.90
C ILE A 151 8.37 22.10 43.65
N GLU A 152 9.50 22.22 42.96
CA GLU A 152 10.74 22.76 43.50
C GLU A 152 11.19 23.93 42.64
N GLY A 153 11.54 25.03 43.29
CA GLY A 153 12.02 26.24 42.62
C GLY A 153 12.71 27.16 43.61
N ARG A 154 12.88 28.43 43.21
CA ARG A 154 13.64 29.41 44.00
C ARG A 154 12.83 30.64 44.38
N THR A 155 11.99 31.14 43.48
CA THR A 155 11.20 32.34 43.74
C THR A 155 9.81 32.19 43.18
N PHE A 156 8.79 32.23 44.04
CA PHE A 156 7.39 32.17 43.63
C PHE A 156 6.66 33.44 44.05
N TYR A 157 6.04 34.09 43.09
CA TYR A 157 5.18 35.24 43.29
C TYR A 157 3.72 34.79 43.26
N PHE A 158 2.90 35.36 44.12
CA PHE A 158 1.46 35.24 44.12
C PHE A 158 0.86 36.64 44.14
N GLU A 159 -0.14 36.86 43.30
CA GLU A 159 -0.91 38.09 43.29
C GLU A 159 -2.39 37.79 43.04
N GLU A 160 -3.23 38.29 43.92
CA GLU A 160 -4.66 38.00 43.92
C GLU A 160 -5.40 38.74 42.80
N GLU A 161 -5.04 39.99 42.50
CA GLU A 161 -5.70 40.79 41.45
C GLU A 161 -5.52 40.17 40.06
N SER A 162 -4.35 39.60 39.79
CA SER A 162 -4.04 38.95 38.52
C SER A 162 -4.41 37.46 38.50
N LEU A 163 -4.81 36.89 39.65
CA LEU A 163 -5.10 35.47 39.86
C LEU A 163 -4.00 34.56 39.30
N ARG A 164 -2.74 34.88 39.62
CA ARG A 164 -1.57 34.18 39.08
C ARG A 164 -0.57 33.82 40.16
N ILE A 165 0.04 32.66 39.98
CA ILE A 165 1.29 32.27 40.66
C ILE A 165 2.36 32.12 39.59
N TRP A 166 3.53 32.72 39.76
CA TRP A 166 4.60 32.56 38.77
C TRP A 166 6.01 32.53 39.38
N SER A 167 6.91 31.87 38.66
CA SER A 167 8.36 31.88 38.86
C SER A 167 9.03 32.15 37.51
N SER A 168 10.04 33.00 37.49
CA SER A 168 10.92 33.21 36.31
C SER A 168 12.21 32.40 36.39
N GLU A 169 12.39 31.60 37.43
CA GLU A 169 13.55 30.75 37.66
C GLU A 169 13.22 29.29 37.37
N PRO A 170 14.23 28.44 37.08
CA PRO A 170 14.00 27.04 36.75
C PRO A 170 13.20 26.31 37.83
N VAL A 171 12.23 25.51 37.39
CA VAL A 171 11.40 24.69 38.27
C VAL A 171 11.49 23.22 37.92
N ARG A 172 11.35 22.38 38.94
CA ARG A 172 11.15 20.94 38.81
C ARG A 172 9.77 20.59 39.34
N PHE A 173 9.09 19.66 38.70
CA PHE A 173 7.80 19.20 39.16
C PHE A 173 7.69 17.67 39.08
N GLY A 174 6.86 17.13 39.95
CA GLY A 174 6.44 15.74 39.98
C GLY A 174 4.97 15.65 40.35
N TRP A 175 4.26 14.73 39.74
CA TRP A 175 2.88 14.41 40.11
C TRP A 175 2.57 12.97 39.69
N GLU A 176 2.15 12.16 40.66
CA GLU A 176 2.08 10.70 40.53
C GLU A 176 3.40 10.11 39.99
N GLN A 177 3.37 9.52 38.80
CA GLN A 177 4.53 8.95 38.11
C GLN A 177 5.14 9.90 37.06
N HIS A 178 4.53 11.07 36.86
CA HIS A 178 4.98 12.07 35.91
C HIS A 178 6.00 13.00 36.56
N THR A 179 7.08 13.31 35.85
CA THR A 179 8.10 14.25 36.32
C THR A 179 8.51 15.19 35.20
N GLY A 180 9.00 16.37 35.54
CA GLY A 180 9.57 17.25 34.55
C GLY A 180 10.32 18.46 35.11
N THR A 181 10.94 19.19 34.19
CA THR A 181 11.71 20.41 34.46
C THR A 181 11.35 21.49 33.45
N ALA A 182 11.41 22.75 33.88
CA ALA A 182 11.23 23.91 33.01
C ALA A 182 12.32 24.95 33.31
N GLU A 183 13.07 25.36 32.28
CA GLU A 183 14.21 26.27 32.44
C GLU A 183 13.79 27.74 32.60
N GLY A 184 12.68 28.16 31.99
CA GLY A 184 12.19 29.54 32.03
C GLY A 184 11.20 29.82 33.15
N GLY A 185 10.92 28.83 34.00
CA GLY A 185 9.99 28.92 35.12
C GLY A 185 8.57 28.46 34.81
N VAL A 186 7.59 28.94 35.58
CA VAL A 186 6.19 28.50 35.54
C VAL A 186 5.24 29.66 35.77
N GLU A 187 4.09 29.64 35.12
CA GLU A 187 2.95 30.52 35.34
C GLU A 187 1.70 29.64 35.55
N ILE A 188 1.01 29.83 36.67
CA ILE A 188 -0.22 29.13 37.02
C ILE A 188 -1.33 30.17 37.07
N GLU A 189 -2.29 30.05 36.14
CA GLU A 189 -3.50 30.87 36.12
C GLU A 189 -4.56 30.20 37.00
N LEU A 190 -5.12 30.98 37.93
CA LEU A 190 -6.08 30.54 38.93
C LEU A 190 -7.50 30.98 38.53
N SER A 191 -8.50 30.26 39.04
CA SER A 191 -9.91 30.62 38.98
C SER A 191 -10.32 31.29 40.29
N GLY A 192 -11.01 32.43 40.18
CA GLY A 192 -11.56 33.12 41.35
C GLY A 192 -12.75 32.36 41.95
N ALA A 193 -12.86 32.39 43.28
CA ALA A 193 -13.99 31.80 44.00
C ALA A 193 -15.30 32.53 43.70
N ALA A 194 -16.40 31.77 43.55
CA ALA A 194 -17.74 32.31 43.29
C ALA A 194 -18.24 33.23 44.41
N ASN A 195 -17.77 33.01 45.65
CA ASN A 195 -18.07 33.83 46.81
C ASN A 195 -16.76 34.24 47.52
N PRO A 196 -16.33 35.53 47.46
CA PRO A 196 -15.07 35.99 48.04
C PRO A 196 -14.97 35.84 49.58
N GLN A 197 -16.11 35.68 50.27
CA GLN A 197 -16.17 35.49 51.71
C GLN A 197 -15.92 34.04 52.14
N GLU A 198 -16.06 33.05 51.24
CA GLU A 198 -15.79 31.63 51.52
C GLU A 198 -14.32 31.24 51.26
N GLY A 199 -13.53 32.06 50.55
CA GLY A 199 -12.14 31.73 50.18
C GLY A 199 -11.09 31.85 51.32
N GLY A 200 -11.43 32.49 52.44
CA GLY A 200 -10.48 32.75 53.54
C GLY A 200 -9.29 33.63 53.12
N LEU A 201 -8.05 33.17 53.37
CA LEU A 201 -6.78 33.90 53.11
C LEU A 201 -6.51 34.26 51.64
N MET A 202 -7.13 33.60 50.66
CA MET A 202 -7.03 33.88 49.22
C MET A 202 -8.37 33.63 48.49
N SER A 203 -8.76 34.42 47.49
CA SER A 203 -10.04 34.26 46.74
C SER A 203 -9.96 33.27 45.58
N VAL A 204 -9.24 32.17 45.73
CA VAL A 204 -8.97 31.22 44.66
C VAL A 204 -9.75 29.94 44.91
N SER A 205 -10.49 29.45 43.90
CA SER A 205 -11.25 28.19 44.00
C SER A 205 -10.55 27.01 43.33
N ASP A 206 -9.85 27.23 42.22
CA ASP A 206 -9.25 26.15 41.42
C ASP A 206 -8.13 26.65 40.50
N ILE A 207 -7.40 25.74 39.87
CA ILE A 207 -6.41 26.02 38.84
C ILE A 207 -7.08 25.98 37.46
N ARG A 208 -6.89 27.02 36.66
CA ARG A 208 -7.40 27.08 35.29
C ARG A 208 -6.41 26.54 34.28
N ARG A 209 -5.15 26.94 34.41
CA ARG A 209 -4.10 26.64 33.43
C ARG A 209 -2.73 26.67 34.06
N ILE A 210 -1.86 25.77 33.63
CA ILE A 210 -0.44 25.74 34.02
C ILE A 210 0.39 25.93 32.76
N ARG A 211 1.33 26.88 32.77
CA ARG A 211 2.30 27.12 31.71
C ARG A 211 3.71 26.94 32.24
N LEU A 212 4.48 26.08 31.61
CA LEU A 212 5.91 25.95 31.83
C LEU A 212 6.66 26.69 30.73
N LEU A 213 7.60 27.53 31.12
CA LEU A 213 8.27 28.48 30.23
C LEU A 213 9.68 27.99 29.85
N GLY A 214 10.17 28.43 28.70
CA GLY A 214 11.49 28.05 28.18
C GLY A 214 11.54 26.60 27.70
N ARG A 215 12.68 25.94 27.87
CA ARG A 215 12.82 24.51 27.55
C ARG A 215 12.18 23.66 28.64
N VAL A 216 11.35 22.71 28.22
CA VAL A 216 10.62 21.81 29.11
C VAL A 216 10.98 20.37 28.79
N ASN A 217 11.34 19.59 29.80
CA ASN A 217 11.55 18.16 29.68
C ASN A 217 10.60 17.43 30.60
N CYS A 218 9.80 16.50 30.07
CA CYS A 218 8.83 15.72 30.81
C CYS A 218 9.07 14.22 30.59
N SER A 219 8.97 13.43 31.66
CA SER A 219 8.82 11.98 31.60
C SER A 219 7.39 11.65 32.01
N LEU A 220 6.60 11.17 31.07
CA LEU A 220 5.20 10.80 31.26
C LEU A 220 5.07 9.27 31.25
N GLN A 221 4.33 8.71 32.21
CA GLN A 221 4.07 7.27 32.28
C GLN A 221 2.55 7.04 32.20
N PHE A 222 2.11 6.21 31.25
CA PHE A 222 0.71 5.89 31.06
C PHE A 222 0.51 4.38 31.19
N THR A 223 -0.49 3.95 31.97
CA THR A 223 -0.92 2.54 32.06
C THR A 223 -2.21 2.35 31.26
N GLU A 224 -2.22 1.40 30.33
CA GLU A 224 -3.41 1.06 29.54
C GLU A 224 -4.35 0.12 30.33
N LYS A 225 -5.66 0.20 30.08
CA LYS A 225 -6.69 -0.50 30.88
C LYS A 225 -6.80 -2.00 30.58
N ASP A 226 -6.43 -2.43 29.38
CA ASP A 226 -6.77 -3.76 28.82
C ASP A 226 -5.56 -4.64 28.47
N SER A 227 -4.34 -4.17 28.67
CA SER A 227 -3.14 -4.96 28.38
C SER A 227 -2.41 -5.30 29.68
N SER A 228 -1.98 -6.55 29.82
CA SER A 228 -0.94 -6.96 30.77
C SER A 228 0.44 -6.33 30.46
N ASP A 229 0.46 -5.31 29.59
CA ASP A 229 1.66 -4.65 29.12
C ASP A 229 2.17 -3.64 30.13
N ARG A 230 3.49 -3.47 30.07
CA ARG A 230 4.24 -2.53 30.89
C ARG A 230 3.74 -1.09 30.62
N PRO A 231 3.81 -0.20 31.62
CA PRO A 231 3.49 1.22 31.44
C PRO A 231 4.25 1.80 30.24
N VAL A 232 3.55 2.53 29.38
CA VAL A 232 4.14 3.25 28.26
C VAL A 232 4.82 4.49 28.80
N GLN A 233 6.15 4.53 28.70
CA GLN A 233 6.95 5.68 29.08
C GLN A 233 7.20 6.57 27.85
N LEU A 234 6.88 7.86 27.97
CA LEU A 234 7.13 8.88 26.96
C LEU A 234 8.02 9.97 27.53
N HIS A 235 9.14 10.22 26.87
CA HIS A 235 10.02 11.35 27.16
C HIS A 235 9.75 12.47 26.17
N VAL A 236 9.27 13.61 26.65
CA VAL A 236 8.93 14.77 25.82
C VAL A 236 9.87 15.92 26.15
N SER A 237 10.62 16.40 25.17
CA SER A 237 11.44 17.61 25.25
C SER A 237 10.83 18.67 24.33
N ALA A 238 10.45 19.81 24.87
CA ALA A 238 9.87 20.93 24.13
C ALA A 238 10.75 22.18 24.26
N ALA A 239 11.11 22.77 23.12
CA ALA A 239 12.04 23.90 23.07
C ALA A 239 11.42 25.25 23.51
N ASN A 240 10.09 25.38 23.47
CA ASN A 240 9.38 26.65 23.63
C ASN A 240 8.13 26.50 24.51
N GLY A 241 8.25 25.77 25.61
CA GLY A 241 7.25 25.71 26.66
C GLY A 241 6.23 24.57 26.56
N PHE A 242 5.38 24.54 27.57
CA PHE A 242 4.28 23.59 27.74
C PHE A 242 3.09 24.30 28.39
N GLU A 243 1.88 23.96 27.99
CA GLU A 243 0.63 24.44 28.56
C GLU A 243 -0.28 23.25 28.90
N TYR A 244 -0.83 23.24 30.11
CA TYR A 244 -1.87 22.32 30.54
C TYR A 244 -3.14 23.09 30.88
N TYR A 245 -4.22 22.80 30.17
CA TYR A 245 -5.53 23.38 30.42
C TYR A 245 -6.37 22.39 31.24
N VAL A 246 -6.56 22.69 32.53
CA VAL A 246 -7.16 21.79 33.51
C VAL A 246 -8.61 21.42 33.16
N PRO A 247 -9.49 22.33 32.72
CA PRO A 247 -10.90 22.00 32.46
C PRO A 247 -11.11 20.96 31.35
N THR A 248 -10.27 20.95 30.31
CA THR A 248 -10.36 19.97 29.21
C THR A 248 -9.31 18.88 29.29
N LEU A 249 -8.40 18.93 30.27
CA LEU A 249 -7.26 18.01 30.41
C LEU A 249 -6.38 17.95 29.14
N GLU A 250 -6.22 19.08 28.46
CA GLU A 250 -5.39 19.21 27.26
C GLU A 250 -3.97 19.64 27.62
N CYS A 251 -2.98 18.88 27.15
CA CYS A 251 -1.55 19.17 27.27
C CYS A 251 -1.00 19.59 25.91
N THR A 252 -0.51 20.83 25.78
CA THR A 252 0.14 21.32 24.56
C THR A 252 1.63 21.59 24.82
N PHE A 253 2.52 20.94 24.08
CA PHE A 253 3.95 21.22 24.03
C PHE A 253 4.29 22.00 22.74
N THR A 254 5.16 22.99 22.85
CA THR A 254 5.49 23.89 21.74
C THR A 254 6.98 23.97 21.46
N GLY A 255 7.34 23.96 20.18
CA GLY A 255 8.65 24.28 19.64
C GLY A 255 8.60 25.53 18.76
N PHE A 256 9.73 25.85 18.12
CA PHE A 256 9.84 26.98 17.20
C PHE A 256 9.40 26.58 15.79
N VAL A 257 8.31 27.17 15.30
CA VAL A 257 7.69 26.83 14.00
C VAL A 257 8.56 27.21 12.79
N ASP A 258 9.41 28.24 12.93
CA ASP A 258 10.21 28.82 11.84
C ASP A 258 11.68 28.38 11.82
N ARG A 259 12.05 27.35 12.61
CA ARG A 259 13.43 26.86 12.68
C ARG A 259 13.57 25.46 12.08
N GLU A 260 14.80 25.10 11.71
CA GLU A 260 15.11 23.75 11.25
C GLU A 260 14.69 22.68 12.28
N LEU A 261 14.29 21.51 11.77
CA LEU A 261 13.96 20.32 12.56
C LEU A 261 15.20 19.76 13.25
N ARG A 262 15.55 20.37 14.38
CA ARG A 262 16.59 19.91 15.30
C ARG A 262 15.96 19.68 16.68
N PRO A 263 16.47 18.72 17.46
CA PRO A 263 16.02 18.49 18.84
C PRO A 263 15.97 19.77 19.67
N ASP A 264 16.89 20.71 19.42
CA ASP A 264 16.98 21.96 20.16
C ASP A 264 15.93 23.02 19.81
N ASN A 265 15.26 22.87 18.67
CA ASN A 265 14.32 23.86 18.17
C ASN A 265 12.87 23.38 18.19
N GLN A 266 12.62 22.08 18.37
CA GLN A 266 11.31 21.45 18.16
C GLN A 266 10.85 20.72 19.41
N VAL A 267 9.67 20.08 19.32
CA VAL A 267 9.25 19.06 20.27
C VAL A 267 9.78 17.71 19.80
N LEU A 268 10.52 17.02 20.68
CA LEU A 268 10.99 15.65 20.52
C LEU A 268 10.24 14.77 21.51
N VAL A 269 9.57 13.74 21.00
CA VAL A 269 9.03 12.65 21.81
C VAL A 269 9.87 11.41 21.58
N GLU A 270 10.37 10.80 22.65
CA GLU A 270 11.05 9.51 22.61
C GLU A 270 10.25 8.45 23.38
N GLN A 271 10.07 7.29 22.78
CA GLN A 271 9.52 6.10 23.42
C GLN A 271 10.59 4.99 23.40
N PRO A 272 11.04 4.50 24.57
CA PRO A 272 11.95 3.36 24.63
C PRO A 272 11.21 2.08 24.26
N GLN A 273 11.88 1.23 23.46
CA GLN A 273 11.40 -0.09 23.04
C GLN A 273 12.09 -1.20 23.86
N GLU A 274 11.55 -2.42 23.80
CA GLU A 274 12.07 -3.57 24.58
C GLU A 274 13.49 -3.98 24.18
N ASP A 275 13.88 -3.74 22.92
CA ASP A 275 15.20 -4.02 22.37
C ASP A 275 16.25 -2.97 22.74
N GLY A 276 15.86 -1.93 23.49
CA GLY A 276 16.70 -0.78 23.84
C GLY A 276 16.77 0.30 22.76
N SER A 277 16.15 0.10 21.60
CA SER A 277 15.98 1.15 20.59
C SER A 277 14.96 2.19 21.06
N ARG A 278 14.87 3.31 20.33
CA ARG A 278 13.92 4.39 20.64
C ARG A 278 13.15 4.79 19.40
N ASP A 279 11.83 4.85 19.55
CA ASP A 279 10.99 5.53 18.58
C ASP A 279 11.05 7.03 18.85
N ARG A 280 11.20 7.83 17.79
CA ARG A 280 11.35 9.28 17.88
C ARG A 280 10.31 9.98 17.02
N LEU A 281 9.66 10.99 17.59
CA LEU A 281 8.74 11.89 16.88
C LEU A 281 9.21 13.35 17.03
N PHE A 282 9.45 14.01 15.90
CA PHE A 282 9.79 15.42 15.83
C PHE A 282 8.61 16.23 15.29
N CYS A 283 8.20 17.28 16.00
CA CYS A 283 7.11 18.16 15.58
C CYS A 283 7.26 19.58 16.15
N SER A 284 6.51 20.54 15.61
CA SER A 284 6.51 21.91 16.13
C SER A 284 5.52 22.11 17.26
N ARG A 285 4.44 21.34 17.27
CA ARG A 285 3.46 21.32 18.35
C ARG A 285 3.01 19.88 18.58
N LEU A 286 2.98 19.46 19.84
CA LEU A 286 2.40 18.20 20.30
C LEU A 286 1.21 18.52 21.22
N LEU A 287 0.07 17.91 20.96
CA LEU A 287 -1.13 17.99 21.79
C LEU A 287 -1.46 16.59 22.28
N LEU A 288 -1.53 16.42 23.60
CA LEU A 288 -1.98 15.20 24.26
C LEU A 288 -3.32 15.49 24.91
N GLN A 289 -4.35 14.74 24.51
CA GLN A 289 -5.65 14.78 25.16
C GLN A 289 -5.69 13.70 26.22
N LEU A 290 -6.00 14.07 27.46
CA LEU A 290 -6.05 13.15 28.59
C LEU A 290 -7.50 12.92 29.04
N ARG A 291 -7.74 11.79 29.71
CA ARG A 291 -8.97 11.50 30.46
C ARG A 291 -8.63 11.07 31.86
N ARG A 292 -9.49 11.39 32.83
CA ARG A 292 -9.41 10.81 34.17
C ARG A 292 -9.91 9.37 34.10
N ARG A 293 -9.18 8.43 34.69
CA ARG A 293 -9.61 7.03 34.81
C ARG A 293 -10.78 6.95 35.78
N GLU A 294 -11.88 6.31 35.35
CA GLU A 294 -13.01 6.03 36.23
C GLU A 294 -12.60 5.04 37.33
N ARG A 295 -13.02 5.36 38.56
CA ARG A 295 -12.76 4.58 39.78
C ARG A 295 -13.39 3.19 39.67
N ASP A 296 -12.62 2.14 39.91
CA ASP A 296 -13.22 0.85 40.28
C ASP A 296 -13.74 0.95 41.72
N PRO A 297 -15.01 0.59 41.98
CA PRO A 297 -15.67 0.82 43.28
C PRO A 297 -15.04 0.05 44.47
N GLY A 298 -13.99 -0.74 44.24
CA GLY A 298 -13.27 -1.52 45.25
C GLY A 298 -11.92 -0.97 45.71
N GLU A 299 -11.28 -0.04 44.98
CA GLU A 299 -9.97 0.49 45.37
C GLU A 299 -10.10 1.69 46.32
N ARG A 300 -9.65 1.51 47.58
CA ARG A 300 -9.54 2.59 48.56
C ARG A 300 -8.22 3.34 48.35
N GLY A 301 -8.29 4.44 47.60
CA GLY A 301 -7.19 5.38 47.37
C GLY A 301 -7.62 6.50 46.42
N GLY A 302 -7.20 7.73 46.69
CA GLY A 302 -7.62 8.93 45.94
C GLY A 302 -6.86 9.19 44.63
N SER A 303 -6.41 8.16 43.90
CA SER A 303 -5.61 8.36 42.68
C SER A 303 -6.49 8.80 41.50
N GLN A 304 -6.11 9.90 40.85
CA GLN A 304 -6.74 10.45 39.64
C GLN A 304 -5.87 10.11 38.41
N GLN A 305 -5.55 8.83 38.23
CA GLN A 305 -4.71 8.38 37.11
C GLN A 305 -5.23 8.94 35.78
N LEU A 306 -4.35 9.64 35.06
CA LEU A 306 -4.64 10.13 33.72
C LEU A 306 -4.28 9.07 32.68
N ALA A 307 -5.19 8.83 31.74
CA ALA A 307 -4.93 8.04 30.55
C ALA A 307 -4.89 8.95 29.32
N ALA A 308 -3.94 8.72 28.42
CA ALA A 308 -3.92 9.39 27.13
C ALA A 308 -5.03 8.85 26.22
N VAL A 309 -5.77 9.74 25.57
CA VAL A 309 -6.86 9.41 24.64
C VAL A 309 -6.41 9.60 23.19
N SER A 310 -5.73 10.72 22.92
CA SER A 310 -5.22 11.02 21.59
C SER A 310 -3.90 11.77 21.64
N ILE A 311 -3.06 11.51 20.64
CA ILE A 311 -1.79 12.18 20.41
C ILE A 311 -1.89 12.89 19.06
N ALA A 312 -1.75 14.22 19.04
CA ALA A 312 -1.72 15.00 17.81
C ALA A 312 -0.40 15.76 17.71
N ALA A 313 0.28 15.61 16.58
CA ALA A 313 1.52 16.31 16.27
C ALA A 313 1.34 17.14 15.01
N ASP A 314 1.65 18.43 15.08
CA ASP A 314 1.50 19.40 14.00
C ASP A 314 2.83 20.13 13.73
N GLY A 315 3.07 20.49 12.47
CA GLY A 315 4.20 21.33 12.07
C GLY A 315 4.30 21.50 10.55
N ARG A 316 5.28 22.28 10.09
CA ARG A 316 5.62 22.34 8.66
C ARG A 316 6.06 20.96 8.14
N ARG A 317 6.80 20.24 8.99
CA ARG A 317 7.20 18.86 8.80
C ARG A 317 7.24 18.18 10.17
N VAL A 318 6.59 17.04 10.25
CA VAL A 318 6.55 16.12 11.38
C VAL A 318 7.25 14.86 10.93
N LEU A 319 8.23 14.39 11.69
CA LEU A 319 9.04 13.22 11.34
C LEU A 319 8.92 12.17 12.45
N PHE A 320 8.41 11.00 12.11
CA PHE A 320 8.41 9.83 12.96
C PHE A 320 9.47 8.83 12.46
N ARG A 321 10.27 8.29 13.37
CA ARG A 321 11.29 7.28 13.07
C ARG A 321 11.27 6.18 14.12
N SER A 322 11.15 4.94 13.66
CA SER A 322 11.28 3.73 14.47
C SER A 322 12.43 2.89 13.95
N GLU A 323 13.47 2.71 14.77
CA GLU A 323 14.64 1.91 14.40
C GLU A 323 14.34 0.41 14.47
N TYR A 324 13.63 -0.05 15.50
CA TYR A 324 13.21 -1.45 15.62
C TYR A 324 12.34 -1.90 14.44
N ARG A 325 11.37 -1.07 14.04
CA ARG A 325 10.45 -1.40 12.94
C ARG A 325 10.97 -1.02 11.56
N GLN A 326 12.12 -0.33 11.47
CA GLN A 326 12.66 0.22 10.22
C GLN A 326 11.63 1.07 9.46
N ILE A 327 10.89 1.91 10.19
CA ILE A 327 9.85 2.81 9.66
C ILE A 327 10.32 4.25 9.79
N THR A 328 10.22 5.01 8.71
CA THR A 328 10.35 6.47 8.73
C THR A 328 9.14 7.10 8.06
N ALA A 329 8.40 7.94 8.77
CA ALA A 329 7.25 8.66 8.21
C ALA A 329 7.47 10.18 8.33
N ALA A 330 7.21 10.91 7.24
CA ALA A 330 7.21 12.36 7.23
C ALA A 330 5.86 12.88 6.73
N MET A 331 5.28 13.83 7.45
CA MET A 331 3.96 14.42 7.19
C MET A 331 3.91 15.87 7.70
N SER A 332 2.76 16.54 7.62
CA SER A 332 2.57 17.85 8.27
C SER A 332 1.75 17.74 9.56
N ARG A 333 0.85 16.76 9.63
CA ARG A 333 0.06 16.45 10.82
C ARG A 333 -0.09 14.95 10.98
N LEU A 334 0.10 14.48 12.21
CA LEU A 334 -0.17 13.12 12.67
C LEU A 334 -1.18 13.18 13.80
N VAL A 335 -2.23 12.37 13.72
CA VAL A 335 -3.19 12.17 14.81
C VAL A 335 -3.28 10.68 15.07
N TYR A 336 -3.05 10.27 16.32
CA TYR A 336 -3.24 8.92 16.79
C TYR A 336 -4.34 8.89 17.85
N GLN A 337 -5.45 8.23 17.55
CA GLN A 337 -6.52 7.95 18.49
C GLN A 337 -6.26 6.59 19.12
N ILE A 338 -5.97 6.57 20.42
CA ILE A 338 -5.45 5.37 21.10
C ILE A 338 -6.54 4.30 21.21
N GLU A 339 -7.76 4.68 21.59
CA GLU A 339 -8.89 3.74 21.74
C GLU A 339 -9.32 3.11 20.40
N GLU A 340 -9.37 3.92 19.34
CA GLU A 340 -9.71 3.45 18.00
C GLU A 340 -8.54 2.74 17.30
N ARG A 341 -7.33 2.81 17.88
CA ARG A 341 -6.06 2.37 17.27
C ARG A 341 -5.89 2.90 15.84
N ARG A 342 -6.32 4.14 15.65
CA ARG A 342 -6.39 4.81 14.35
C ARG A 342 -5.32 5.88 14.24
N LEU A 343 -4.56 5.83 13.15
CA LEU A 343 -3.51 6.76 12.80
C LEU A 343 -3.89 7.51 11.53
N ASP A 344 -4.07 8.83 11.62
CA ASP A 344 -4.33 9.70 10.48
C ASP A 344 -3.10 10.60 10.22
N LEU A 345 -2.51 10.45 9.04
CA LEU A 345 -1.36 11.21 8.55
C LEU A 345 -1.83 12.11 7.42
N THR A 346 -1.56 13.42 7.52
CA THR A 346 -1.99 14.39 6.51
C THR A 346 -0.88 15.35 6.12
N GLY A 347 -0.78 15.57 4.82
CA GLY A 347 0.02 16.62 4.21
C GLY A 347 -0.70 17.95 4.25
N ARG A 348 0.03 19.05 4.46
CA ARG A 348 -0.51 20.42 4.32
C ARG A 348 0.27 21.20 3.27
N PRO A 349 -0.39 22.09 2.53
CA PRO A 349 0.30 23.00 1.62
C PRO A 349 1.19 23.96 2.40
N LEU A 350 2.43 24.09 1.93
CA LEU A 350 3.42 25.03 2.49
C LEU A 350 3.07 26.49 2.18
N SER A 351 2.19 26.73 1.19
CA SER A 351 1.71 28.05 0.78
C SER A 351 0.26 27.92 0.29
N PRO A 352 -0.60 28.95 0.42
CA PRO A 352 -2.01 28.89 0.00
C PRO A 352 -2.23 28.50 -1.48
N ALA A 353 -1.23 28.77 -2.33
CA ALA A 353 -1.22 28.43 -3.76
C ALA A 353 -0.26 27.28 -4.12
N GLY A 354 0.41 26.67 -3.13
CA GLY A 354 1.41 25.61 -3.35
C GLY A 354 0.82 24.21 -3.19
N PRO A 355 1.45 23.18 -3.79
CA PRO A 355 1.04 21.80 -3.58
C PRO A 355 1.21 21.39 -2.10
N ALA A 356 0.30 20.55 -1.60
CA ALA A 356 0.43 19.93 -0.30
C ALA A 356 1.74 19.13 -0.21
N ALA A 357 2.52 19.33 0.84
CA ALA A 357 3.65 18.45 1.12
C ALA A 357 3.09 17.05 1.34
N PRO A 358 3.48 16.04 0.55
CA PRO A 358 2.89 14.72 0.65
C PRO A 358 3.32 14.03 1.95
N VAL A 359 2.49 13.11 2.42
CA VAL A 359 2.88 12.12 3.42
C VAL A 359 3.80 11.12 2.73
N THR A 360 4.98 10.90 3.30
CA THR A 360 5.92 9.87 2.86
C THR A 360 6.13 8.87 3.98
N VAL A 361 5.88 7.59 3.73
CA VAL A 361 6.13 6.50 4.68
C VAL A 361 7.12 5.53 4.03
N GLU A 362 8.26 5.35 4.66
CA GLU A 362 9.29 4.42 4.24
C GLU A 362 9.34 3.24 5.22
N HIS A 363 9.28 2.01 4.71
CA HIS A 363 9.33 0.79 5.51
C HIS A 363 10.11 -0.28 4.75
N ALA A 364 11.17 -0.81 5.37
CA ALA A 364 12.07 -1.80 4.74
C ALA A 364 12.54 -1.38 3.33
N GLY A 365 12.88 -0.10 3.16
CA GLY A 365 13.33 0.50 1.89
C GLY A 365 12.22 0.87 0.90
N ARG A 366 10.99 0.35 1.04
CA ARG A 366 9.86 0.72 0.17
C ARG A 366 9.29 2.06 0.60
N ARG A 367 8.98 2.94 -0.37
CA ARG A 367 8.47 4.29 -0.10
C ARG A 367 7.04 4.46 -0.61
N LEU A 368 6.11 4.70 0.30
CA LEU A 368 4.74 5.11 0.04
C LEU A 368 4.63 6.64 0.06
N THR A 369 4.06 7.24 -0.98
CA THR A 369 3.82 8.69 -1.06
C THR A 369 2.35 8.96 -1.38
N ALA A 370 1.66 9.73 -0.54
CA ALA A 370 0.26 10.13 -0.75
C ALA A 370 -0.09 11.44 -0.01
N PRO A 371 -1.11 12.21 -0.41
CA PRO A 371 -1.54 13.42 0.31
C PRO A 371 -2.06 13.15 1.73
N ALA A 372 -2.79 12.05 1.91
CA ALA A 372 -3.31 11.62 3.21
C ALA A 372 -3.27 10.09 3.31
N VAL A 373 -2.90 9.60 4.49
CA VAL A 373 -2.81 8.16 4.81
C VAL A 373 -3.49 7.93 6.15
N ALA A 374 -4.52 7.10 6.17
CA ALA A 374 -5.17 6.63 7.39
C ALA A 374 -4.87 5.14 7.58
N ALA A 375 -4.53 4.73 8.79
CA ALA A 375 -4.29 3.34 9.14
C ALA A 375 -5.04 2.97 10.42
N VAL A 376 -5.68 1.80 10.44
CA VAL A 376 -6.31 1.23 11.64
C VAL A 376 -5.54 -0.02 12.03
N LEU A 377 -5.12 -0.10 13.28
CA LEU A 377 -4.33 -1.21 13.82
C LEU A 377 -5.22 -2.21 14.58
N ASP A 378 -4.79 -3.47 14.60
CA ASP A 378 -5.46 -4.54 15.34
C ASP A 378 -4.95 -4.66 16.80
N GLY A 379 -5.44 -5.69 17.51
CA GLY A 379 -5.04 -6.07 18.87
C GLY A 379 -3.52 -6.20 19.07
N ARG A 380 -2.78 -6.55 18.02
CA ARG A 380 -1.34 -6.83 18.01
C ARG A 380 -0.52 -5.71 17.35
N ASN A 381 -1.10 -4.51 17.20
CA ASN A 381 -0.48 -3.37 16.53
C ASN A 381 -0.09 -3.62 15.06
N GLN A 382 -0.80 -4.52 14.37
CA GLN A 382 -0.64 -4.74 12.93
C GLN A 382 -1.70 -3.98 12.14
N VAL A 383 -1.36 -3.57 10.92
CA VAL A 383 -2.28 -2.81 10.05
C VAL A 383 -3.43 -3.70 9.57
N ARG A 384 -4.64 -3.37 10.00
CA ARG A 384 -5.90 -3.99 9.56
C ARG A 384 -6.50 -3.28 8.34
N LEU A 385 -6.47 -1.96 8.35
CA LEU A 385 -6.94 -1.12 7.24
C LEU A 385 -5.88 -0.06 6.95
N LEU A 386 -5.54 0.14 5.68
CA LEU A 386 -4.73 1.25 5.21
C LEU A 386 -5.48 1.93 4.07
N GLN A 387 -5.68 3.23 4.16
CA GLN A 387 -6.36 4.04 3.16
C GLN A 387 -5.50 5.25 2.80
N CYS A 388 -5.07 5.32 1.56
CA CYS A 388 -4.39 6.49 1.00
C CYS A 388 -5.37 7.26 0.12
N SER A 389 -5.57 8.55 0.41
CA SER A 389 -6.49 9.41 -0.34
C SER A 389 -5.73 10.41 -1.21
N GLY A 390 -6.18 10.57 -2.45
CA GLY A 390 -5.55 11.41 -3.47
C GLY A 390 -4.47 10.68 -4.27
N PRO A 391 -3.82 11.38 -5.22
CA PRO A 391 -2.82 10.80 -6.12
C PRO A 391 -1.58 10.37 -5.36
N GLY A 392 -1.16 9.12 -5.53
CA GLY A 392 -0.04 8.56 -4.80
C GLY A 392 0.72 7.49 -5.57
N ARG A 393 1.84 7.07 -4.98
CA ARG A 393 2.71 6.03 -5.55
C ARG A 393 3.41 5.22 -4.46
N ILE A 394 3.77 4.00 -4.83
CA ILE A 394 4.67 3.12 -4.09
C ILE A 394 5.91 2.93 -4.97
N ASP A 395 7.04 3.41 -4.47
CA ASP A 395 8.34 3.26 -5.10
C ASP A 395 9.05 2.02 -4.51
N PRO A 396 9.70 1.20 -5.36
CA PRO A 396 10.51 0.07 -4.91
C PRO A 396 11.72 0.56 -4.10
N PRO A 397 12.38 -0.32 -3.34
CA PRO A 397 13.58 0.04 -2.61
C PRO A 397 14.65 0.64 -3.54
N GLU A 398 15.20 1.79 -3.14
CA GLU A 398 16.20 2.52 -3.90
C GLU A 398 17.50 1.71 -3.91
N LEU A 399 17.85 1.14 -5.07
CA LEU A 399 19.14 0.47 -5.28
C LEU A 399 20.23 1.55 -5.32
N ALA A 400 21.13 1.56 -4.33
CA ALA A 400 22.26 2.49 -4.33
C ALA A 400 23.16 2.22 -5.55
N ALA A 401 23.46 3.26 -6.32
CA ALA A 401 24.29 3.17 -7.51
C ALA A 401 25.67 2.57 -7.17
N GLY A 402 25.95 1.36 -7.66
CA GLY A 402 27.24 0.68 -7.51
C GLY A 402 27.29 -0.48 -6.50
N GLN A 403 26.20 -0.83 -5.82
CA GLN A 403 26.10 -2.11 -5.09
C GLN A 403 25.67 -3.23 -6.04
N ALA A 404 26.32 -4.40 -5.93
CA ALA A 404 25.89 -5.60 -6.62
C ALA A 404 24.42 -5.86 -6.25
N VAL A 405 23.57 -5.98 -7.27
CA VAL A 405 22.15 -6.29 -7.12
C VAL A 405 22.03 -7.62 -6.38
N ASP A 406 21.57 -7.60 -5.14
CA ASP A 406 21.17 -8.83 -4.48
C ASP A 406 19.99 -9.39 -5.30
N GLU A 407 20.17 -10.53 -5.98
CA GLU A 407 19.19 -11.10 -6.92
C GLU A 407 17.79 -11.24 -6.28
N LYS A 408 17.71 -11.32 -4.95
CA LYS A 408 16.45 -11.33 -4.19
C LYS A 408 15.70 -10.00 -4.20
N VAL A 409 16.39 -8.86 -4.10
CA VAL A 409 15.76 -7.54 -3.98
C VAL A 409 15.24 -7.06 -5.33
N ASP A 410 15.94 -7.40 -6.42
CA ASP A 410 15.46 -7.08 -7.77
C ASP A 410 14.19 -7.88 -8.07
N ARG A 411 14.20 -9.20 -7.80
CA ARG A 411 13.08 -10.13 -8.03
C ARG A 411 11.72 -9.73 -7.43
N GLU A 412 11.68 -8.83 -6.45
CA GLU A 412 10.45 -8.39 -5.77
C GLU A 412 10.16 -6.88 -5.91
N SER A 413 10.77 -6.19 -6.88
CA SER A 413 10.57 -4.76 -7.08
C SER A 413 9.25 -4.45 -7.82
N VAL A 414 8.19 -4.32 -7.05
CA VAL A 414 6.87 -3.86 -7.50
C VAL A 414 6.73 -2.35 -7.28
N SER A 415 6.32 -1.63 -8.32
CA SER A 415 5.89 -0.23 -8.24
C SER A 415 4.40 -0.12 -8.47
N ALA A 416 3.73 0.81 -7.79
CA ALA A 416 2.32 1.09 -8.01
C ALA A 416 2.05 2.60 -8.03
N LYS A 417 1.07 3.04 -8.80
CA LYS A 417 0.65 4.44 -8.91
C LYS A 417 -0.87 4.51 -9.07
N TRP A 418 -1.48 5.55 -8.52
CA TRP A 418 -2.92 5.82 -8.60
C TRP A 418 -3.19 7.32 -8.56
N SER A 419 -4.36 7.76 -9.02
CA SER A 419 -4.77 9.18 -8.95
C SER A 419 -5.84 9.48 -7.91
N THR A 420 -6.64 8.49 -7.48
CA THR A 420 -7.78 8.71 -6.58
C THR A 420 -7.56 8.14 -5.19
N SER A 421 -7.37 6.83 -5.05
CA SER A 421 -7.11 6.21 -3.75
C SER A 421 -6.45 4.83 -3.83
N LEU A 422 -5.81 4.43 -2.73
CA LEU A 422 -5.35 3.07 -2.46
C LEU A 422 -6.00 2.60 -1.16
N GLN A 423 -6.57 1.40 -1.16
CA GLN A 423 -7.13 0.78 0.05
C GLN A 423 -6.57 -0.64 0.21
N LEU A 424 -6.03 -0.96 1.38
CA LEU A 424 -5.66 -2.31 1.78
C LEU A 424 -6.49 -2.69 3.01
N THR A 425 -7.25 -3.77 2.90
CA THR A 425 -8.04 -4.35 3.99
C THR A 425 -7.50 -5.73 4.30
N ARG A 426 -7.11 -5.99 5.55
CA ARG A 426 -6.69 -7.29 6.05
C ARG A 426 -7.78 -7.89 6.93
N ALA A 427 -8.31 -9.02 6.51
CA ALA A 427 -9.35 -9.77 7.18
C ALA A 427 -9.12 -11.27 6.94
N GLU A 428 -10.17 -12.06 6.71
CA GLU A 428 -10.02 -13.44 6.24
C GLU A 428 -9.33 -13.52 4.86
N GLN A 429 -9.48 -12.46 4.06
CA GLN A 429 -8.80 -12.26 2.79
C GLN A 429 -8.18 -10.86 2.80
N ASP A 430 -6.96 -10.77 2.31
CA ASP A 430 -6.29 -9.48 2.15
C ASP A 430 -6.68 -8.90 0.79
N VAL A 431 -7.30 -7.72 0.77
CA VAL A 431 -7.77 -7.06 -0.45
C VAL A 431 -7.07 -5.73 -0.62
N LEU A 432 -6.37 -5.56 -1.74
CA LEU A 432 -5.72 -4.31 -2.16
C LEU A 432 -6.46 -3.74 -3.36
N VAL A 433 -6.92 -2.49 -3.30
CA VAL A 433 -7.62 -1.80 -4.39
C VAL A 433 -6.92 -0.48 -4.70
N LEU A 434 -6.65 -0.25 -5.98
CA LEU A 434 -6.05 0.97 -6.54
C LEU A 434 -7.08 1.61 -7.50
N THR A 435 -7.35 2.90 -7.35
CA THR A 435 -8.40 3.59 -8.11
C THR A 435 -7.93 4.88 -8.78
N GLY A 436 -8.51 5.16 -9.94
CA GLY A 436 -8.26 6.35 -10.74
C GLY A 436 -7.00 6.19 -11.57
N GLN A 437 -7.07 5.43 -12.66
CA GLN A 437 -5.93 5.20 -13.56
C GLN A 437 -4.76 4.56 -12.81
N ALA A 438 -5.04 3.43 -12.18
CA ALA A 438 -4.08 2.63 -11.46
C ALA A 438 -3.06 2.02 -12.43
N GLU A 439 -1.80 2.02 -12.04
CA GLU A 439 -0.69 1.43 -12.79
C GLU A 439 0.16 0.62 -11.82
N VAL A 440 0.43 -0.64 -12.18
CA VAL A 440 1.29 -1.55 -11.42
C VAL A 440 2.39 -2.05 -12.35
N GLY A 441 3.64 -1.94 -11.91
CA GLY A 441 4.81 -2.34 -12.67
C GLY A 441 5.66 -3.35 -11.89
N TRP A 442 6.15 -4.37 -12.59
CA TRP A 442 7.07 -5.37 -12.08
C TRP A 442 8.38 -5.26 -12.87
N ARG A 443 9.41 -4.67 -12.26
CA ARG A 443 10.68 -4.37 -12.97
C ARG A 443 11.43 -5.61 -13.48
N PRO A 444 11.51 -6.74 -12.75
CA PRO A 444 12.29 -7.90 -13.19
C PRO A 444 11.81 -8.49 -14.52
N GLN A 445 10.50 -8.43 -14.73
CA GLN A 445 9.85 -8.99 -15.92
C GLN A 445 9.52 -7.91 -16.96
N ARG A 446 9.81 -6.63 -16.67
CA ARG A 446 9.38 -5.46 -17.46
C ARG A 446 7.89 -5.54 -17.82
N LEU A 447 7.09 -5.99 -16.86
CA LEU A 447 5.65 -6.14 -17.00
C LEU A 447 4.97 -4.91 -16.39
N SER A 448 3.99 -4.34 -17.07
CA SER A 448 3.11 -3.32 -16.49
C SER A 448 1.65 -3.58 -16.81
N LEU A 449 0.79 -3.25 -15.84
CA LEU A 449 -0.66 -3.34 -15.93
C LEU A 449 -1.23 -1.98 -15.55
N ALA A 450 -2.00 -1.38 -16.44
CA ALA A 450 -2.74 -0.15 -16.19
C ALA A 450 -4.24 -0.35 -16.39
N ALA A 451 -5.08 0.25 -15.56
CA ALA A 451 -6.54 0.24 -15.70
C ALA A 451 -7.17 1.37 -14.87
N ALA A 452 -8.47 1.65 -15.05
CA ALA A 452 -9.17 2.63 -14.23
C ALA A 452 -9.20 2.21 -12.74
N GLU A 453 -9.34 0.92 -12.47
CA GLU A 453 -9.25 0.30 -11.14
C GLU A 453 -8.52 -1.06 -11.23
N ILE A 454 -7.65 -1.34 -10.25
CA ILE A 454 -6.96 -2.63 -10.09
C ILE A 454 -7.21 -3.13 -8.66
N ALA A 455 -7.81 -4.31 -8.53
CA ALA A 455 -8.05 -5.00 -7.28
C ALA A 455 -7.28 -6.33 -7.22
N LEU A 456 -6.54 -6.56 -6.14
CA LEU A 456 -5.80 -7.78 -5.87
C LEU A 456 -6.31 -8.39 -4.56
N THR A 457 -6.83 -9.60 -4.65
CA THR A 457 -7.24 -10.41 -3.50
C THR A 457 -6.18 -11.47 -3.25
N MET A 458 -5.72 -11.57 -2.00
CA MET A 458 -4.74 -12.53 -1.54
C MET A 458 -5.37 -13.44 -0.47
N TYR A 459 -4.84 -14.66 -0.33
CA TYR A 459 -5.19 -15.51 0.79
C TYR A 459 -4.78 -14.82 2.10
N GLY A 460 -5.73 -14.63 3.02
CA GLY A 460 -5.46 -13.99 4.30
C GLY A 460 -4.54 -14.86 5.17
N ALA A 461 -3.82 -14.21 6.07
CA ALA A 461 -3.09 -14.93 7.10
C ALA A 461 -4.10 -15.51 8.10
N THR A 462 -4.43 -16.81 8.00
CA THR A 462 -5.11 -17.47 9.12
C THR A 462 -4.23 -17.33 10.34
N ASP A 463 -4.83 -16.81 11.40
CA ASP A 463 -4.22 -16.53 12.68
C ASP A 463 -3.42 -17.76 13.16
N ARG A 464 -2.12 -17.59 13.46
CA ARG A 464 -1.30 -18.61 14.14
C ARG A 464 -1.76 -18.72 15.59
N GLY A 465 -2.95 -19.27 15.78
CA GLY A 465 -3.61 -19.49 17.06
C GLY A 465 -4.29 -20.84 17.05
N THR A 466 -3.51 -21.91 16.95
CA THR A 466 -3.95 -23.23 17.42
C THR A 466 -2.71 -24.06 17.73
N GLU A 467 -2.70 -24.54 18.97
CA GLU A 467 -1.64 -25.24 19.69
C GLU A 467 -0.81 -26.22 18.85
N GLU A 468 0.51 -26.12 19.02
CA GLU A 468 1.44 -27.24 18.81
C GLU A 468 1.13 -28.35 19.82
N VAL A 469 0.12 -29.17 19.54
CA VAL A 469 0.07 -30.56 19.99
C VAL A 469 -0.54 -31.41 18.89
N ALA A 470 0.31 -31.99 18.05
CA ALA A 470 0.20 -33.36 17.53
C ALA A 470 1.29 -33.58 16.47
N ALA A 471 2.25 -34.43 16.83
CA ALA A 471 3.08 -35.14 15.87
C ALA A 471 2.19 -36.09 15.04
N GLY A 472 2.43 -36.16 13.72
CA GLY A 472 1.81 -37.12 12.81
C GLY A 472 1.27 -36.48 11.53
N ASP A 473 1.96 -36.73 10.43
CA ASP A 473 1.56 -36.59 9.01
C ASP A 473 1.04 -35.23 8.47
N GLY A 474 1.80 -34.69 7.52
CA GLY A 474 1.22 -34.04 6.32
C GLY A 474 0.72 -32.60 6.41
N LYS A 475 1.23 -31.73 7.29
CA LYS A 475 0.82 -30.30 7.30
C LYS A 475 1.50 -29.50 6.18
N LEU A 476 0.76 -29.28 5.08
CA LEU A 476 1.05 -28.28 4.04
C LEU A 476 1.23 -26.88 4.67
N PRO A 477 2.31 -26.15 4.36
CA PRO A 477 2.44 -24.76 4.78
C PRO A 477 1.44 -23.85 4.04
N LEU A 478 0.82 -22.96 4.81
CA LEU A 478 -0.18 -21.95 4.44
C LEU A 478 0.21 -21.15 3.19
N LEU A 479 -0.61 -21.26 2.14
CA LEU A 479 -0.52 -20.49 0.90
C LEU A 479 -0.67 -18.99 1.20
N ARG A 480 0.45 -18.26 1.25
CA ARG A 480 0.47 -16.80 1.08
C ARG A 480 0.72 -16.53 -0.40
N GLY A 481 -0.35 -16.28 -1.14
CA GLY A 481 -0.27 -16.00 -2.58
C GLY A 481 -1.45 -15.15 -3.05
N PRO A 482 -1.36 -14.57 -4.25
CA PRO A 482 -2.51 -13.96 -4.89
C PRO A 482 -3.56 -15.06 -5.12
N ARG A 483 -4.83 -14.69 -4.98
CA ARG A 483 -5.99 -15.54 -5.28
C ARG A 483 -6.69 -15.03 -6.53
N GLN A 484 -6.86 -13.72 -6.65
CA GLN A 484 -7.56 -13.11 -7.78
C GLN A 484 -7.01 -11.71 -8.05
N LEU A 485 -6.76 -11.39 -9.32
CA LEU A 485 -6.45 -10.05 -9.78
C LEU A 485 -7.55 -9.61 -10.76
N ARG A 486 -8.16 -8.46 -10.50
CA ARG A 486 -9.21 -7.87 -11.31
C ARG A 486 -8.80 -6.46 -11.71
N ALA A 487 -8.76 -6.19 -13.00
CA ALA A 487 -8.57 -4.84 -13.52
C ALA A 487 -9.79 -4.44 -14.35
N THR A 488 -10.28 -3.21 -14.20
CA THR A 488 -11.50 -2.74 -14.87
C THR A 488 -11.31 -1.37 -15.50
N GLY A 489 -11.85 -1.21 -16.71
CA GLY A 489 -11.83 0.02 -17.50
C GLY A 489 -10.48 0.30 -18.14
N ASP A 490 -10.44 0.37 -19.48
CA ASP A 490 -9.25 0.73 -20.27
C ASP A 490 -7.99 -0.04 -19.86
N VAL A 491 -8.11 -1.35 -19.68
CA VAL A 491 -7.02 -2.21 -19.24
C VAL A 491 -5.94 -2.26 -20.31
N ARG A 492 -4.69 -2.04 -19.92
CA ARG A 492 -3.50 -2.17 -20.76
C ARG A 492 -2.47 -3.05 -20.07
N LEU A 493 -1.99 -4.04 -20.80
CA LEU A 493 -0.91 -4.92 -20.41
C LEU A 493 0.28 -4.66 -21.33
N ASP A 494 1.45 -4.40 -20.77
CA ASP A 494 2.67 -4.22 -21.53
C ASP A 494 3.79 -5.10 -20.98
N SER A 495 4.41 -5.88 -21.86
CA SER A 495 5.57 -6.72 -21.59
C SER A 495 6.41 -6.84 -22.87
N PRO A 496 7.70 -7.22 -22.79
CA PRO A 496 8.58 -7.24 -23.95
C PRO A 496 8.09 -8.10 -25.13
N GLN A 497 7.31 -9.15 -24.89
CA GLN A 497 6.85 -10.10 -25.91
C GLN A 497 5.31 -10.06 -26.11
N LEU A 498 4.58 -9.42 -25.20
CA LEU A 498 3.12 -9.35 -25.21
C LEU A 498 2.65 -7.97 -24.79
N THR A 499 1.90 -7.32 -25.67
CA THR A 499 1.16 -6.10 -25.36
C THR A 499 -0.33 -6.36 -25.61
N GLY A 500 -1.21 -5.74 -24.85
CA GLY A 500 -2.62 -5.85 -25.16
C GLY A 500 -3.52 -4.90 -24.40
N GLY A 501 -4.73 -4.75 -24.93
CA GLY A 501 -5.77 -3.89 -24.39
C GLY A 501 -7.08 -4.64 -24.20
N ALA A 502 -7.71 -4.44 -23.04
CA ALA A 502 -9.09 -4.85 -22.81
C ALA A 502 -9.93 -3.63 -22.42
N LYS A 503 -11.02 -3.37 -23.15
CA LYS A 503 -11.83 -2.16 -22.94
C LYS A 503 -12.54 -2.15 -21.59
N GLU A 504 -13.05 -3.30 -21.16
CA GLU A 504 -13.92 -3.41 -19.99
C GLU A 504 -13.22 -4.04 -18.79
N SER A 505 -12.60 -5.22 -18.95
CA SER A 505 -12.03 -5.92 -17.79
C SER A 505 -10.96 -6.97 -18.10
N LEU A 506 -10.14 -7.26 -17.09
CA LEU A 506 -9.22 -8.38 -16.99
C LEU A 506 -9.47 -9.08 -15.65
N LEU A 507 -9.67 -10.38 -15.68
CA LEU A 507 -9.78 -11.25 -14.52
C LEU A 507 -8.73 -12.35 -14.58
N VAL A 508 -7.90 -12.45 -13.54
CA VAL A 508 -6.91 -13.51 -13.37
C VAL A 508 -7.22 -14.25 -12.08
N GLU A 509 -7.47 -15.55 -12.18
CA GLU A 509 -7.65 -16.43 -11.02
C GLU A 509 -6.39 -17.27 -10.80
N PHE A 510 -5.96 -17.38 -9.55
CA PHE A 510 -4.75 -18.10 -9.16
C PHE A 510 -5.14 -19.34 -8.34
N GLU A 511 -4.90 -20.52 -8.90
CA GLU A 511 -5.16 -21.81 -8.26
C GLU A 511 -3.84 -22.45 -7.76
N PRO A 512 -3.78 -22.97 -6.53
CA PRO A 512 -2.60 -23.70 -6.04
C PRO A 512 -2.46 -25.07 -6.71
N GLU A 513 -1.24 -25.51 -6.98
CA GLU A 513 -0.97 -26.87 -7.46
C GLU A 513 -1.11 -27.87 -6.30
N ASP A 514 -2.17 -28.68 -6.29
CA ASP A 514 -2.36 -29.75 -5.32
C ASP A 514 -1.31 -30.85 -5.50
N VAL A 515 -0.53 -31.13 -4.45
CA VAL A 515 0.56 -32.13 -4.45
C VAL A 515 0.03 -33.58 -4.37
N SER A 516 -1.28 -33.82 -4.57
CA SER A 516 -1.93 -35.10 -4.24
C SER A 516 -2.24 -36.03 -5.42
N SER A 517 -1.73 -35.75 -6.62
CA SER A 517 -1.93 -36.65 -7.77
C SER A 517 -0.65 -36.85 -8.59
N GLY A 518 0.12 -37.90 -8.24
CA GLY A 518 1.22 -38.40 -9.09
C GLY A 518 2.32 -39.15 -8.35
N VAL A 519 2.00 -40.24 -7.65
CA VAL A 519 3.03 -41.22 -7.25
C VAL A 519 3.46 -41.99 -8.50
N GLN A 520 4.63 -41.65 -9.05
CA GLN A 520 5.52 -42.64 -9.68
C GLN A 520 6.97 -42.16 -9.60
N SER A 521 7.79 -43.00 -8.97
CA SER A 521 9.18 -42.80 -8.61
C SER A 521 10.11 -42.56 -9.80
N ALA A 522 11.04 -41.62 -9.64
CA ALA A 522 12.40 -41.75 -10.16
C ALA A 522 13.38 -41.07 -9.19
N THR A 523 14.24 -41.89 -8.60
CA THR A 523 15.34 -41.54 -7.71
C THR A 523 16.55 -40.96 -8.45
N SER A 524 17.38 -40.25 -7.68
CA SER A 524 18.78 -39.84 -7.88
C SER A 524 19.11 -38.70 -8.86
N GLY A 525 19.24 -37.49 -8.30
CA GLY A 525 20.56 -36.91 -8.01
C GLY A 525 21.30 -36.18 -9.13
N GLU A 526 21.13 -34.86 -9.21
CA GLU A 526 22.25 -33.92 -9.47
C GLU A 526 21.85 -32.48 -9.10
N ALA A 527 22.79 -31.77 -8.46
CA ALA A 527 22.62 -30.39 -8.02
C ALA A 527 22.60 -29.46 -9.23
N ALA A 528 21.42 -28.91 -9.54
CA ALA A 528 21.27 -27.82 -10.51
C ALA A 528 20.66 -26.60 -9.82
N SER A 529 21.32 -25.47 -10.01
CA SER A 529 21.00 -24.14 -9.52
C SER A 529 19.53 -23.76 -9.73
N ALA A 530 18.96 -23.11 -8.71
CA ALA A 530 17.61 -22.57 -8.69
C ALA A 530 17.44 -21.40 -9.70
N GLY A 531 17.30 -21.75 -10.98
CA GLY A 531 16.79 -20.87 -12.02
C GLY A 531 15.27 -20.97 -12.10
N LEU A 532 14.59 -19.84 -11.90
CA LEU A 532 13.19 -19.67 -12.26
C LEU A 532 13.05 -19.87 -13.77
N PRO A 533 12.22 -20.80 -14.28
CA PRO A 533 11.83 -20.76 -15.68
C PRO A 533 10.87 -19.58 -15.87
N THR A 534 11.38 -18.60 -16.60
CA THR A 534 10.65 -17.59 -17.35
C THR A 534 9.67 -18.27 -18.29
N THR A 535 8.36 -18.22 -18.01
CA THR A 535 7.26 -18.05 -18.99
C THR A 535 5.89 -18.32 -18.37
N PRO A 536 5.02 -17.31 -18.38
CA PRO A 536 3.67 -17.52 -18.89
C PRO A 536 3.38 -16.52 -20.03
N LEU A 537 2.62 -16.98 -21.04
CA LEU A 537 2.19 -16.28 -22.28
C LEU A 537 3.12 -16.25 -23.51
N ALA A 538 4.34 -16.78 -23.46
CA ALA A 538 5.14 -16.95 -24.68
C ALA A 538 4.86 -18.32 -25.33
N SER A 539 3.93 -18.37 -26.30
CA SER A 539 4.00 -19.39 -27.32
C SER A 539 5.19 -19.09 -28.25
N GLY A 540 6.37 -19.59 -27.90
CA GLY A 540 7.40 -20.17 -28.78
C GLY A 540 7.77 -19.56 -30.14
N GLY A 541 7.49 -18.29 -30.43
CA GLY A 541 8.00 -17.59 -31.62
C GLY A 541 8.86 -16.41 -31.20
N SER A 542 10.02 -16.22 -31.84
CA SER A 542 10.71 -14.94 -31.72
C SER A 542 9.83 -13.86 -32.34
N GLY A 543 9.35 -12.90 -31.55
CA GLY A 543 8.39 -11.92 -32.01
C GLY A 543 7.65 -11.18 -30.90
N THR A 544 6.75 -10.28 -31.32
CA THR A 544 5.88 -9.49 -30.43
C THR A 544 4.43 -9.79 -30.75
N THR A 545 3.64 -10.07 -29.71
CA THR A 545 2.19 -10.33 -29.84
C THR A 545 1.42 -9.14 -29.30
N GLN A 546 0.39 -8.71 -30.03
CA GLN A 546 -0.53 -7.65 -29.66
C GLN A 546 -1.96 -8.21 -29.64
N PHE A 547 -2.75 -7.91 -28.62
CA PHE A 547 -4.17 -8.27 -28.59
C PHE A 547 -5.07 -7.10 -28.18
N PHE A 548 -6.29 -7.08 -28.73
CA PHE A 548 -7.35 -6.16 -28.36
C PHE A 548 -8.66 -6.95 -28.18
N CYS A 549 -9.42 -6.64 -27.13
CA CYS A 549 -10.70 -7.27 -26.83
C CYS A 549 -11.53 -6.39 -25.87
N ASP A 550 -12.74 -6.83 -25.53
CA ASP A 550 -13.56 -6.15 -24.50
C ASP A 550 -13.23 -6.70 -23.10
N ALA A 551 -13.12 -8.01 -22.95
CA ALA A 551 -12.82 -8.65 -21.67
C ALA A 551 -11.81 -9.82 -21.80
N VAL A 552 -10.97 -9.97 -20.77
CA VAL A 552 -10.01 -11.06 -20.61
C VAL A 552 -10.31 -11.83 -19.33
N GLU A 553 -10.41 -13.15 -19.40
CA GLU A 553 -10.49 -14.04 -18.24
C GLU A 553 -9.38 -15.08 -18.36
N THR A 554 -8.60 -15.31 -17.32
CA THR A 554 -7.55 -16.32 -17.35
C THR A 554 -7.39 -17.02 -16.00
N LYS A 555 -7.01 -18.29 -16.06
CA LYS A 555 -6.70 -19.11 -14.89
C LYS A 555 -5.24 -19.53 -14.93
N LEU A 556 -4.56 -19.29 -13.83
CA LEU A 556 -3.14 -19.58 -13.65
C LEU A 556 -2.97 -20.52 -12.46
N ARG A 557 -2.20 -21.60 -12.66
CA ARG A 557 -1.76 -22.45 -11.55
C ARG A 557 -0.43 -22.01 -11.01
N MET A 558 -0.31 -21.97 -9.69
CA MET A 558 0.93 -21.62 -9.00
C MET A 558 1.49 -22.85 -8.27
N SER A 559 2.72 -23.22 -8.60
CA SER A 559 3.46 -24.22 -7.84
C SER A 559 4.00 -23.64 -6.54
N SER A 560 4.28 -24.50 -5.56
CA SER A 560 4.94 -24.12 -4.31
C SER A 560 6.33 -23.50 -4.50
N ALA A 561 6.96 -23.71 -5.66
CA ALA A 561 8.24 -23.11 -6.06
C ALA A 561 8.07 -21.78 -6.82
N GLY A 562 6.86 -21.23 -6.90
CA GLY A 562 6.57 -19.97 -7.59
C GLY A 562 6.53 -20.07 -9.12
N ARG A 563 6.44 -21.29 -9.68
CA ARG A 563 6.22 -21.47 -11.13
C ARG A 563 4.76 -21.25 -11.43
N VAL A 564 4.47 -20.38 -12.39
CA VAL A 564 3.12 -20.11 -12.85
C VAL A 564 2.89 -20.87 -14.16
N ARG A 565 1.85 -21.69 -14.22
CA ARG A 565 1.42 -22.38 -15.43
C ARG A 565 0.08 -21.83 -15.88
N PHE A 566 -0.01 -21.60 -17.19
CA PHE A 566 -1.23 -21.19 -17.84
C PHE A 566 -2.16 -22.39 -18.03
N GLU A 567 -3.44 -22.25 -17.66
CA GLU A 567 -4.45 -23.29 -17.81
C GLU A 567 -5.52 -22.91 -18.83
N ASP A 568 -6.08 -21.70 -18.69
CA ASP A 568 -7.22 -21.21 -19.49
C ASP A 568 -7.10 -19.69 -19.75
N LEU A 569 -7.48 -19.25 -20.96
CA LEU A 569 -7.58 -17.87 -21.43
C LEU A 569 -8.82 -17.72 -22.30
N TRP A 570 -9.66 -16.78 -21.92
CA TRP A 570 -10.75 -16.27 -22.74
C TRP A 570 -10.49 -14.82 -23.08
N LEU A 571 -10.48 -14.51 -24.38
CA LEU A 571 -10.65 -13.16 -24.91
C LEU A 571 -12.08 -13.07 -25.44
N ARG A 572 -12.85 -12.06 -25.00
CA ARG A 572 -14.25 -11.90 -25.39
C ARG A 572 -14.48 -10.51 -25.99
N GLY A 573 -15.44 -10.42 -26.92
CA GLY A 573 -15.82 -9.18 -27.58
C GLY A 573 -15.15 -8.98 -28.94
N ALA A 574 -14.81 -7.75 -29.30
CA ALA A 574 -14.09 -7.46 -30.55
C ALA A 574 -12.62 -7.94 -30.50
N VAL A 575 -12.41 -9.26 -30.57
CA VAL A 575 -11.09 -9.90 -30.45
C VAL A 575 -10.29 -9.68 -31.72
N ALA A 576 -9.12 -9.06 -31.58
CA ALA A 576 -8.10 -8.95 -32.61
C ALA A 576 -6.74 -9.27 -32.02
N VAL A 577 -6.07 -10.29 -32.54
CA VAL A 577 -4.72 -10.71 -32.15
C VAL A 577 -3.81 -10.57 -33.35
N THR A 578 -2.69 -9.87 -33.20
CA THR A 578 -1.66 -9.72 -34.23
C THR A 578 -0.33 -10.18 -33.67
N HIS A 579 0.34 -11.09 -34.37
CA HIS A 579 1.69 -11.53 -34.04
C HIS A 579 2.65 -11.05 -35.13
N ARG A 580 3.77 -10.47 -34.70
CA ARG A 580 4.88 -10.09 -35.58
C ARG A 580 6.12 -10.90 -35.19
N GLY A 581 6.47 -11.87 -36.01
CA GLY A 581 7.67 -12.66 -35.83
C GLY A 581 8.92 -11.97 -36.37
N GLU A 582 10.08 -12.60 -36.21
CA GLU A 582 11.33 -12.15 -36.86
C GLU A 582 11.23 -12.29 -38.38
N ARG A 583 10.54 -13.32 -38.86
CA ARG A 583 10.33 -13.57 -40.29
C ARG A 583 8.91 -13.17 -40.68
N LYS A 584 8.76 -12.59 -41.89
CA LYS A 584 7.43 -12.23 -42.43
C LYS A 584 6.47 -13.43 -42.49
N SER A 585 6.98 -14.65 -42.66
CA SER A 585 6.19 -15.90 -42.70
C SER A 585 5.54 -16.28 -41.37
N GLU A 586 6.02 -15.73 -40.26
CA GLU A 586 5.51 -15.97 -38.92
C GLU A 586 4.38 -15.01 -38.55
N ASN A 587 4.22 -13.92 -39.32
CA ASN A 587 3.19 -12.92 -39.05
C ASN A 587 1.80 -13.49 -39.28
N PHE A 588 0.93 -13.34 -38.29
CA PHE A 588 -0.48 -13.68 -38.43
C PHE A 588 -1.37 -12.67 -37.71
N THR A 589 -2.61 -12.56 -38.20
CA THR A 589 -3.69 -11.81 -37.58
C THR A 589 -4.90 -12.72 -37.42
N ALA A 590 -5.49 -12.73 -36.24
CA ALA A 590 -6.70 -13.49 -35.92
C ALA A 590 -7.77 -12.52 -35.38
N GLU A 591 -8.96 -12.58 -35.97
CA GLU A 591 -10.09 -11.70 -35.65
C GLU A 591 -11.36 -12.52 -35.39
N GLY A 592 -12.14 -12.15 -34.38
CA GLY A 592 -13.38 -12.85 -34.02
C GLY A 592 -14.15 -12.19 -32.88
N LYS A 593 -15.21 -12.86 -32.43
CA LYS A 593 -16.02 -12.47 -31.27
C LYS A 593 -15.51 -13.05 -29.94
N SER A 594 -14.81 -14.18 -29.98
CA SER A 594 -14.16 -14.74 -28.80
C SER A 594 -13.03 -15.69 -29.18
N LEU A 595 -11.98 -15.70 -28.38
CA LEU A 595 -10.88 -16.66 -28.47
C LEU A 595 -10.77 -17.39 -27.12
N HIS A 596 -10.70 -18.71 -27.16
CA HIS A 596 -10.45 -19.54 -26.00
C HIS A 596 -9.19 -20.36 -26.24
N ALA A 597 -8.22 -20.27 -25.34
CA ALA A 597 -7.01 -21.08 -25.36
C ALA A 597 -6.89 -21.84 -24.04
N ALA A 598 -6.74 -23.17 -24.12
CA ALA A 598 -6.59 -24.05 -22.97
C ALA A 598 -5.37 -24.95 -23.13
N ALA A 599 -4.64 -25.16 -22.03
CA ALA A 599 -3.57 -26.15 -21.94
C ALA A 599 -4.06 -27.33 -21.07
N GLY A 600 -4.18 -28.50 -21.69
CA GLY A 600 -4.57 -29.74 -21.03
C GLY A 600 -3.44 -30.37 -20.19
N PHE A 601 -3.82 -31.22 -19.25
CA PHE A 601 -2.91 -31.94 -18.34
C PHE A 601 -1.97 -32.93 -19.06
N ASP A 602 -2.31 -33.33 -20.27
CA ASP A 602 -1.62 -34.31 -21.12
C ASP A 602 -0.64 -33.66 -22.12
N GLY A 603 -0.40 -32.35 -22.02
CA GLY A 603 0.37 -31.62 -23.04
C GLY A 603 -0.46 -31.27 -24.28
N SER A 604 -1.77 -31.48 -24.28
CA SER A 604 -2.65 -30.96 -25.33
C SER A 604 -2.80 -29.44 -25.22
N ARG A 605 -2.74 -28.75 -26.35
CA ARG A 605 -3.08 -27.32 -26.46
C ARG A 605 -4.26 -27.20 -27.39
N ARG A 606 -5.32 -26.54 -26.94
CA ARG A 606 -6.50 -26.26 -27.73
C ARG A 606 -6.70 -24.76 -27.84
N ILE A 607 -6.85 -24.27 -29.05
CA ILE A 607 -7.22 -22.88 -29.35
C ILE A 607 -8.51 -22.92 -30.16
N MET A 608 -9.52 -22.17 -29.75
CA MET A 608 -10.80 -22.06 -30.45
C MET A 608 -11.10 -20.58 -30.68
N LEU A 609 -11.32 -20.20 -31.94
CA LEU A 609 -11.70 -18.85 -32.36
C LEU A 609 -13.12 -18.88 -32.90
N PHE A 610 -13.99 -18.04 -32.35
CA PHE A 610 -15.40 -17.95 -32.70
C PHE A 610 -15.71 -16.58 -33.30
N GLY A 611 -16.58 -16.52 -34.31
CA GLY A 611 -16.96 -15.27 -34.94
C GLY A 611 -18.10 -15.42 -35.95
N GLU A 612 -18.50 -14.30 -36.56
CA GLU A 612 -19.50 -14.26 -37.64
C GLU A 612 -19.00 -13.37 -38.79
N PRO A 613 -17.93 -13.76 -39.52
CA PRO A 613 -17.08 -14.93 -39.33
C PRO A 613 -15.89 -14.66 -38.37
N ALA A 614 -15.27 -15.72 -37.87
CA ALA A 614 -13.88 -15.67 -37.39
C ALA A 614 -12.93 -15.74 -38.59
N SER A 615 -11.85 -14.98 -38.55
CA SER A 615 -10.88 -14.85 -39.65
C SER A 615 -9.46 -15.02 -39.12
N VAL A 616 -8.66 -15.86 -39.77
CA VAL A 616 -7.22 -15.99 -39.53
C VAL A 616 -6.49 -15.71 -40.84
N THR A 617 -5.58 -14.74 -40.82
CA THR A 617 -4.76 -14.37 -41.98
C THR A 617 -3.28 -14.58 -41.65
N ARG A 618 -2.55 -15.26 -42.53
CA ARG A 618 -1.10 -15.44 -42.44
C ARG A 618 -0.48 -15.10 -43.78
N VAL A 619 0.34 -14.05 -43.83
CA VAL A 619 0.92 -13.51 -45.07
C VAL A 619 -0.15 -13.18 -46.12
N SER A 620 -0.48 -14.14 -46.98
CA SER A 620 -1.48 -14.04 -48.06
C SER A 620 -2.59 -15.10 -47.96
N ASP A 621 -2.44 -16.06 -47.06
CA ASP A 621 -3.43 -17.12 -46.84
C ASP A 621 -4.45 -16.65 -45.81
N ARG A 622 -5.72 -16.97 -46.05
CA ARG A 622 -6.83 -16.55 -45.20
C ARG A 622 -7.82 -17.69 -44.98
N ILE A 623 -8.26 -17.88 -43.75
CA ILE A 623 -9.28 -18.86 -43.36
C ILE A 623 -10.40 -18.11 -42.65
N ASP A 624 -11.62 -18.26 -43.16
CA ASP A 624 -12.84 -17.71 -42.59
C ASP A 624 -13.81 -18.85 -42.22
N GLY A 625 -14.47 -18.74 -41.06
CA GLY A 625 -15.55 -19.63 -40.66
C GLY A 625 -16.16 -19.21 -39.32
N PRO A 626 -17.31 -19.75 -38.91
CA PRO A 626 -17.94 -19.32 -37.66
C PRO A 626 -17.20 -19.85 -36.41
N ARG A 627 -16.45 -20.94 -36.56
CA ARG A 627 -15.61 -21.52 -35.51
C ARG A 627 -14.38 -22.21 -36.10
N ILE A 628 -13.19 -21.80 -35.67
CA ILE A 628 -11.89 -22.36 -36.04
C ILE A 628 -11.26 -22.97 -34.79
N ASP A 629 -11.08 -24.28 -34.78
CA ASP A 629 -10.46 -25.04 -33.69
C ASP A 629 -9.07 -25.51 -34.14
N LEU A 630 -8.06 -25.29 -33.31
CA LEU A 630 -6.70 -25.79 -33.46
C LEU A 630 -6.38 -26.66 -32.24
N ASN A 631 -6.01 -27.92 -32.49
CA ASN A 631 -5.58 -28.85 -31.46
C ASN A 631 -4.15 -29.31 -31.75
N GLU A 632 -3.27 -29.18 -30.78
CA GLU A 632 -1.92 -29.73 -30.82
C GLU A 632 -1.78 -30.73 -29.66
N LEU A 633 -1.53 -31.99 -29.99
CA LEU A 633 -1.27 -33.04 -28.99
C LEU A 633 0.23 -33.31 -28.96
N ILE A 634 0.88 -32.93 -27.85
CA ILE A 634 2.30 -33.19 -27.63
C ILE A 634 2.41 -34.46 -26.79
N SER A 635 2.82 -35.57 -27.40
CA SER A 635 3.07 -36.82 -26.67
C SER A 635 4.58 -37.00 -26.46
N PRO A 636 5.07 -37.32 -25.25
CA PRO A 636 6.51 -37.48 -24.99
C PRO A 636 7.16 -38.63 -25.79
N MET A 637 6.37 -39.50 -26.43
CA MET A 637 6.85 -40.62 -27.25
C MET A 637 6.56 -40.46 -28.75
N GLN A 638 5.86 -39.42 -29.21
CA GLN A 638 5.46 -39.26 -30.63
C GLN A 638 5.61 -37.81 -31.11
N ALA A 639 5.80 -37.62 -32.42
CA ALA A 639 5.80 -36.28 -33.00
C ALA A 639 4.47 -35.56 -32.72
N ALA A 640 4.51 -34.24 -32.50
CA ALA A 640 3.34 -33.44 -32.18
C ALA A 640 2.27 -33.59 -33.27
N ARG A 641 1.08 -34.07 -32.90
CA ARG A 641 -0.05 -34.20 -33.84
C ARG A 641 -0.84 -32.90 -33.85
N ARG A 642 -0.89 -32.26 -35.03
CA ARG A 642 -1.59 -30.99 -35.25
C ARG A 642 -2.85 -31.23 -36.07
N GLU A 643 -3.97 -30.83 -35.52
CA GLU A 643 -5.28 -30.91 -36.16
C GLU A 643 -5.92 -29.52 -36.17
N ALA A 644 -6.46 -29.12 -37.31
CA ALA A 644 -7.28 -27.92 -37.42
C ALA A 644 -8.67 -28.30 -37.93
N GLU A 645 -9.71 -27.65 -37.41
CA GLU A 645 -11.10 -27.88 -37.80
C GLU A 645 -11.82 -26.54 -37.95
N VAL A 646 -12.52 -26.35 -39.07
CA VAL A 646 -13.46 -25.24 -39.22
C VAL A 646 -14.86 -25.82 -39.33
N ARG A 647 -15.70 -25.53 -38.34
CA ARG A 647 -17.09 -26.03 -38.30
C ARG A 647 -18.02 -25.03 -38.94
N GLY A 648 -18.98 -25.52 -39.71
CA GLY A 648 -19.93 -24.69 -40.47
C GLY A 648 -19.35 -24.19 -41.79
N SER A 649 -20.14 -23.37 -42.48
CA SER A 649 -19.75 -22.81 -43.77
C SER A 649 -18.54 -21.89 -43.63
N GLY A 650 -17.58 -22.00 -44.55
CA GLY A 650 -16.37 -21.21 -44.49
C GLY A 650 -15.68 -21.08 -45.84
N ARG A 651 -14.53 -20.40 -45.79
CA ARG A 651 -13.70 -20.13 -46.96
C ARG A 651 -12.24 -20.23 -46.58
N ILE A 652 -11.44 -20.82 -47.45
CA ILE A 652 -9.98 -20.78 -47.38
C ILE A 652 -9.44 -20.21 -48.68
N ARG A 653 -8.45 -19.34 -48.56
CA ARG A 653 -7.71 -18.77 -49.68
C ARG A 653 -6.26 -19.22 -49.60
N PHE A 654 -5.79 -19.83 -50.68
CA PHE A 654 -4.38 -20.12 -50.92
C PHE A 654 -3.86 -19.26 -52.05
N VAL A 655 -2.57 -18.93 -52.06
CA VAL A 655 -1.94 -18.36 -53.26
C VAL A 655 -1.15 -19.43 -53.99
N VAL A 656 -1.61 -19.76 -55.19
CA VAL A 656 -1.05 -20.80 -56.04
C VAL A 656 -0.20 -20.22 -57.17
N GLU A 657 0.82 -20.96 -57.60
CA GLU A 657 1.78 -20.56 -58.64
C GLU A 657 1.59 -21.34 -59.95
N ARG A 658 0.74 -22.38 -59.95
CA ARG A 658 0.40 -23.17 -61.14
C ARG A 658 -1.10 -23.18 -61.41
N GLY A 659 -1.47 -23.32 -62.67
CA GLY A 659 -2.86 -23.55 -63.09
C GLY A 659 -3.32 -24.97 -62.78
N LEU A 660 -4.61 -25.23 -62.99
CA LEU A 660 -5.20 -26.59 -62.91
C LEU A 660 -4.84 -27.46 -64.13
N ASP A 661 -3.96 -26.97 -65.00
CA ASP A 661 -3.31 -27.68 -66.09
C ASP A 661 -1.84 -28.02 -65.76
N GLY A 662 -1.37 -27.67 -64.55
CA GLY A 662 0.01 -27.85 -64.09
C GLY A 662 1.00 -26.82 -64.64
N THR A 663 0.57 -25.90 -65.50
CA THR A 663 1.44 -24.85 -66.08
C THR A 663 1.77 -23.78 -65.05
N LEU A 664 2.95 -23.16 -65.16
CA LEU A 664 3.35 -22.09 -64.26
C LEU A 664 2.62 -20.80 -64.63
N LEU A 665 2.01 -20.15 -63.65
CA LEU A 665 1.26 -18.91 -63.84
C LEU A 665 2.20 -17.72 -64.01
N GLU A 666 1.85 -16.76 -64.88
CA GLU A 666 2.61 -15.51 -65.00
C GLU A 666 2.65 -14.73 -63.68
N ARG A 667 1.61 -14.86 -62.86
CA ARG A 667 1.50 -14.28 -61.52
C ARG A 667 0.85 -15.26 -60.54
N PRO A 668 1.31 -15.31 -59.29
CA PRO A 668 0.65 -16.08 -58.25
C PRO A 668 -0.81 -15.63 -58.09
N THR A 669 -1.74 -16.58 -58.15
CA THR A 669 -3.19 -16.33 -58.23
C THR A 669 -3.89 -16.92 -57.00
N PRO A 670 -4.91 -16.26 -56.43
CA PRO A 670 -5.65 -16.82 -55.31
C PRO A 670 -6.57 -17.99 -55.74
N LEU A 671 -6.45 -19.13 -55.07
CA LEU A 671 -7.39 -20.23 -55.09
C LEU A 671 -8.31 -20.10 -53.86
N ASP A 672 -9.59 -19.82 -54.10
CA ASP A 672 -10.61 -19.71 -53.06
C ASP A 672 -11.45 -20.99 -53.00
N ILE A 673 -11.46 -21.70 -51.87
CA ILE A 673 -12.29 -22.88 -51.63
C ILE A 673 -13.35 -22.54 -50.59
N TYR A 674 -14.62 -22.71 -50.96
CA TYR A 674 -15.80 -22.52 -50.13
C TYR A 674 -16.42 -23.87 -49.79
N TRP A 675 -16.94 -24.03 -48.58
CA TRP A 675 -17.67 -25.22 -48.14
C TRP A 675 -18.85 -24.82 -47.24
N ASN A 676 -19.82 -25.71 -47.08
CA ASN A 676 -21.02 -25.44 -46.27
C ASN A 676 -21.05 -26.15 -44.92
N GLU A 677 -20.42 -27.33 -44.77
CA GLU A 677 -20.55 -28.12 -43.53
C GLU A 677 -19.30 -28.06 -42.64
N LYS A 678 -18.14 -28.50 -43.15
CA LYS A 678 -16.92 -28.60 -42.34
C LYS A 678 -15.66 -28.68 -43.19
N MET A 679 -14.58 -28.10 -42.67
CA MET A 679 -13.20 -28.33 -43.07
C MET A 679 -12.42 -28.97 -41.92
N SER A 680 -11.58 -29.96 -42.21
CA SER A 680 -10.63 -30.52 -41.25
C SER A 680 -9.28 -30.71 -41.91
N PHE A 681 -8.22 -30.31 -41.23
CA PHE A 681 -6.84 -30.51 -41.64
C PHE A 681 -6.13 -31.39 -40.61
N ALA A 682 -5.55 -32.50 -41.09
CA ALA A 682 -4.72 -33.37 -40.27
C ALA A 682 -3.46 -33.74 -41.06
N GLU A 683 -2.30 -33.55 -40.44
CA GLU A 683 -0.97 -33.85 -40.99
C GLU A 683 -0.67 -33.13 -42.31
N ARG A 684 -1.10 -33.71 -43.45
CA ARG A 684 -0.88 -33.22 -44.82
C ARG A 684 -2.14 -33.18 -45.68
N THR A 685 -3.31 -33.46 -45.11
CA THR A 685 -4.56 -33.56 -45.86
C THR A 685 -5.60 -32.61 -45.30
N ALA A 686 -6.10 -31.70 -46.15
CA ALA A 686 -7.29 -30.91 -45.88
C ALA A 686 -8.51 -31.62 -46.47
N ARG A 687 -9.55 -31.86 -45.67
CA ARG A 687 -10.82 -32.42 -46.09
C ARG A 687 -11.92 -31.37 -45.96
N PHE A 688 -12.64 -31.13 -47.04
CA PHE A 688 -13.77 -30.22 -47.13
C PHE A 688 -15.04 -31.02 -47.41
N THR A 689 -16.13 -30.69 -46.72
CA THR A 689 -17.40 -31.40 -46.79
C THR A 689 -18.58 -30.44 -46.89
N GLY A 690 -19.60 -30.87 -47.64
CA GLY A 690 -20.86 -30.15 -47.82
C GLY A 690 -20.76 -29.12 -48.93
N ASN A 691 -21.10 -29.53 -50.17
CA ASN A 691 -21.16 -28.69 -51.38
C ASN A 691 -19.97 -27.72 -51.49
N VAL A 692 -18.81 -28.27 -51.83
CA VAL A 692 -17.55 -27.53 -51.96
C VAL A 692 -17.53 -26.82 -53.31
N ARG A 693 -17.07 -25.57 -53.32
CA ARG A 693 -16.84 -24.76 -54.54
C ARG A 693 -15.41 -24.21 -54.49
N ALA A 694 -14.57 -24.57 -55.44
CA ALA A 694 -13.24 -23.99 -55.62
C ALA A 694 -13.24 -23.05 -56.83
N VAL A 695 -12.68 -21.85 -56.67
CA VAL A 695 -12.58 -20.82 -57.71
C VAL A 695 -11.13 -20.40 -57.84
N LEU A 696 -10.61 -20.47 -59.05
CA LEU A 696 -9.29 -19.99 -59.43
C LEU A 696 -9.47 -19.04 -60.63
N ASP A 697 -9.31 -17.75 -60.38
CA ASP A 697 -9.52 -16.70 -61.38
C ASP A 697 -8.35 -15.71 -61.35
N ASN A 698 -7.73 -15.50 -62.51
CA ASN A 698 -6.66 -14.51 -62.68
C ASN A 698 -7.01 -13.39 -63.67
N GLU A 699 -8.24 -13.34 -64.18
CA GLU A 699 -8.77 -12.39 -65.17
C GLU A 699 -8.03 -12.33 -66.53
N THR A 700 -6.85 -12.94 -66.67
CA THR A 700 -5.97 -12.83 -67.85
C THR A 700 -5.90 -14.09 -68.67
N ASP A 701 -5.80 -15.26 -68.02
CA ASP A 701 -5.41 -16.54 -68.61
C ASP A 701 -6.44 -17.64 -68.33
N PHE A 702 -7.10 -17.64 -67.18
CA PHE A 702 -8.15 -18.61 -66.86
C PHE A 702 -9.12 -18.14 -65.78
N ASP A 703 -10.34 -18.64 -65.88
CA ASP A 703 -11.40 -18.60 -64.86
C ASP A 703 -11.92 -20.04 -64.70
N VAL A 704 -11.54 -20.69 -63.61
CA VAL A 704 -11.89 -22.08 -63.32
C VAL A 704 -12.72 -22.17 -62.05
N GLU A 705 -13.90 -22.77 -62.19
CA GLU A 705 -14.82 -23.09 -61.10
C GLU A 705 -15.03 -24.60 -61.04
N LEU A 706 -14.77 -25.18 -59.87
CA LEU A 706 -15.01 -26.59 -59.58
C LEU A 706 -16.01 -26.72 -58.43
N THR A 707 -17.04 -27.54 -58.61
CA THR A 707 -18.03 -27.84 -57.57
C THR A 707 -18.14 -29.34 -57.33
N CYS A 708 -18.24 -29.78 -56.08
CA CYS A 708 -18.36 -31.19 -55.70
C CYS A 708 -19.02 -31.36 -54.32
N ALA A 709 -19.42 -32.58 -53.95
CA ALA A 709 -19.98 -32.85 -52.61
C ALA A 709 -18.89 -32.83 -51.51
N GLY A 710 -17.69 -33.34 -51.82
CA GLY A 710 -16.52 -33.34 -50.94
C GLY A 710 -15.22 -33.14 -51.69
N MET A 711 -14.20 -32.60 -51.01
CA MET A 711 -12.87 -32.37 -51.57
C MET A 711 -11.78 -32.75 -50.57
N LEU A 712 -10.73 -33.42 -51.04
CA LEU A 712 -9.50 -33.71 -50.32
C LEU A 712 -8.35 -33.01 -51.02
N VAL A 713 -7.53 -32.27 -50.28
CA VAL A 713 -6.32 -31.62 -50.79
C VAL A 713 -5.12 -32.15 -50.04
N HIS A 714 -4.19 -32.76 -50.76
CA HIS A 714 -2.94 -33.29 -50.22
C HIS A 714 -1.78 -32.34 -50.51
N PHE A 715 -0.96 -32.07 -49.50
CA PHE A 715 0.21 -31.18 -49.60
C PHE A 715 1.51 -31.99 -49.64
N GLY A 716 2.52 -31.50 -50.39
CA GLY A 716 3.76 -32.20 -50.77
C GLY A 716 4.87 -32.33 -49.71
N GLU A 717 4.87 -31.50 -48.65
CA GLU A 717 5.86 -31.59 -47.57
C GLU A 717 5.19 -31.82 -46.21
N ALA A 718 5.78 -32.70 -45.38
CA ALA A 718 5.36 -32.91 -44.00
C ALA A 718 6.02 -31.84 -43.13
N VAL A 719 5.26 -31.22 -42.22
CA VAL A 719 5.85 -30.36 -41.18
C VAL A 719 6.69 -31.23 -40.25
N ARG A 720 8.01 -31.31 -40.50
CA ARG A 720 8.94 -32.04 -39.64
C ARG A 720 9.30 -31.18 -38.43
N VAL A 721 9.08 -31.72 -37.23
CA VAL A 721 9.57 -31.16 -35.96
C VAL A 721 10.57 -32.16 -35.42
N GLU A 722 11.84 -31.75 -35.31
CA GLU A 722 12.85 -32.51 -34.56
C GLU A 722 12.59 -32.37 -33.04
N GLN A 723 12.77 -33.47 -32.31
CA GLN A 723 12.59 -33.52 -30.85
C GLN A 723 13.70 -32.74 -30.13
N PRO A 724 13.39 -31.95 -29.08
CA PRO A 724 14.42 -31.38 -28.21
C PRO A 724 14.89 -32.40 -27.16
N VAL A 725 16.20 -32.50 -26.99
CA VAL A 725 16.85 -33.13 -25.83
C VAL A 725 16.60 -32.26 -24.59
N ALA A 726 16.40 -32.91 -23.44
CA ALA A 726 16.02 -32.34 -22.15
C ALA A 726 16.73 -31.01 -21.79
N GLY A 727 15.93 -30.01 -21.40
CA GLY A 727 16.41 -28.79 -20.73
C GLY A 727 16.32 -27.49 -21.53
N ARG A 728 15.92 -27.53 -22.81
CA ARG A 728 15.51 -26.37 -23.61
C ARG A 728 14.31 -26.78 -24.45
N GLU A 729 13.15 -26.15 -24.24
CA GLU A 729 11.99 -26.39 -25.09
C GLU A 729 11.68 -25.19 -26.01
N ILE A 730 11.83 -25.51 -27.30
CA ILE A 730 10.96 -25.22 -28.46
C ILE A 730 10.91 -23.77 -28.96
N GLU A 731 11.89 -23.46 -29.83
CA GLU A 731 11.62 -22.72 -31.06
C GLU A 731 10.48 -23.41 -31.82
N VAL A 732 9.42 -22.68 -32.16
CA VAL A 732 8.65 -22.99 -33.36
C VAL A 732 9.62 -22.78 -34.51
N VAL A 733 10.19 -23.88 -35.01
CA VAL A 733 10.88 -23.90 -36.30
C VAL A 733 9.84 -23.47 -37.34
N SER A 734 9.83 -22.17 -37.63
CA SER A 734 9.69 -21.69 -39.00
C SER A 734 10.56 -22.60 -39.85
N ALA A 735 10.00 -23.22 -40.87
CA ALA A 735 10.73 -24.07 -41.82
C ALA A 735 12.17 -23.54 -41.99
N VAL A 736 13.16 -24.26 -41.44
CA VAL A 736 14.53 -24.14 -41.91
C VAL A 736 14.51 -24.89 -43.22
N VAL A 737 14.21 -24.15 -44.28
CA VAL A 737 14.78 -24.44 -45.59
C VAL A 737 16.09 -23.66 -45.62
N ASP A 738 17.15 -24.35 -46.05
CA ASP A 738 18.47 -23.81 -46.35
C ASP A 738 18.45 -22.38 -46.92
N GLU A 739 19.51 -21.63 -46.60
CA GLU A 739 19.78 -20.22 -46.92
C GLU A 739 19.85 -19.85 -48.42
N SER A 740 19.10 -20.52 -49.31
CA SER A 740 19.15 -20.25 -50.76
C SER A 740 17.85 -20.42 -51.54
N SER A 741 16.70 -20.69 -50.90
CA SER A 741 15.43 -20.75 -51.63
C SER A 741 14.42 -19.76 -51.08
N GLU A 742 14.16 -18.73 -51.88
CA GLU A 742 12.89 -18.00 -51.84
C GLU A 742 11.73 -19.01 -51.75
N GLN A 743 10.80 -18.77 -50.83
CA GLN A 743 9.41 -19.24 -50.91
C GLN A 743 9.19 -20.74 -51.18
N ARG A 744 9.51 -21.63 -50.23
CA ARG A 744 8.81 -22.94 -50.21
C ARG A 744 7.46 -22.80 -49.50
N ARG A 745 6.45 -22.38 -50.26
CA ARG A 745 5.03 -22.55 -49.89
C ARG A 745 4.74 -24.06 -49.89
N PRO A 746 3.89 -24.59 -49.00
CA PRO A 746 3.43 -25.98 -49.11
C PRO A 746 2.73 -26.13 -50.46
N SER A 747 3.38 -26.79 -51.41
CA SER A 747 2.82 -27.02 -52.74
C SER A 747 1.71 -28.07 -52.61
N ILE A 748 0.56 -27.76 -53.21
CA ILE A 748 -0.50 -28.75 -53.40
C ILE A 748 0.09 -29.85 -54.27
N GLU A 749 -0.04 -31.10 -53.83
CA GLU A 749 0.44 -32.28 -54.54
C GLU A 749 -0.72 -32.86 -55.37
N ARG A 750 -1.89 -32.99 -54.74
CA ARG A 750 -3.03 -33.68 -55.31
C ARG A 750 -4.36 -33.17 -54.75
N ILE A 751 -5.38 -33.09 -55.60
CA ILE A 751 -6.75 -32.73 -55.25
C ILE A 751 -7.67 -33.89 -55.66
N GLU A 752 -8.45 -34.42 -54.72
CA GLU A 752 -9.49 -35.41 -54.98
C GLU A 752 -10.86 -34.78 -54.70
N CYS A 753 -11.81 -34.97 -55.60
CA CYS A 753 -13.17 -34.46 -55.49
C CYS A 753 -14.14 -35.63 -55.58
N GLU A 754 -15.05 -35.69 -54.62
CA GLU A 754 -16.02 -36.79 -54.46
C GLU A 754 -17.44 -36.29 -54.73
N GLY A 755 -18.19 -37.07 -55.51
CA GLY A 755 -19.62 -36.92 -55.71
C GLY A 755 -20.06 -35.70 -56.54
N ARG A 756 -20.59 -35.98 -57.75
CA ARG A 756 -21.17 -35.00 -58.69
C ARG A 756 -20.24 -33.81 -58.95
N VAL A 757 -19.03 -34.10 -59.40
CA VAL A 757 -18.04 -33.08 -59.70
C VAL A 757 -18.40 -32.36 -60.98
N GLN A 758 -18.54 -31.04 -60.94
CA GLN A 758 -18.69 -30.19 -62.12
C GLN A 758 -17.51 -29.23 -62.22
N VAL A 759 -16.86 -29.21 -63.38
CA VAL A 759 -15.74 -28.32 -63.69
C VAL A 759 -16.14 -27.40 -64.82
N GLN A 760 -16.04 -26.10 -64.61
CA GLN A 760 -16.21 -25.07 -65.63
C GLN A 760 -14.90 -24.31 -65.74
N ALA A 761 -14.25 -24.38 -66.90
CA ALA A 761 -13.02 -23.65 -67.15
C ALA A 761 -13.17 -22.76 -68.38
N LYS A 762 -12.82 -21.48 -68.27
CA LYS A 762 -12.67 -20.56 -69.39
C LYS A 762 -11.19 -20.30 -69.57
N MET A 763 -10.64 -20.70 -70.71
CA MET A 763 -9.28 -20.32 -71.08
C MET A 763 -9.33 -18.94 -71.72
N MET A 764 -8.41 -18.06 -71.34
CA MET A 764 -8.32 -16.70 -71.82
C MET A 764 -6.93 -16.41 -72.38
N THR A 765 -6.84 -15.43 -73.25
CA THR A 765 -5.57 -14.87 -73.70
C THR A 765 -5.71 -13.36 -73.71
N ALA A 766 -4.95 -12.67 -72.87
CA ALA A 766 -5.08 -11.23 -72.65
C ALA A 766 -6.52 -10.79 -72.28
N GLY A 767 -7.20 -11.58 -71.45
CA GLY A 767 -8.57 -11.29 -70.97
C GLY A 767 -9.69 -11.60 -71.97
N VAL A 768 -9.38 -12.18 -73.14
CA VAL A 768 -10.38 -12.64 -74.11
C VAL A 768 -10.53 -14.15 -74.02
N VAL A 769 -11.75 -14.64 -73.84
CA VAL A 769 -12.05 -16.08 -73.75
C VAL A 769 -11.76 -16.77 -75.09
N THR A 770 -10.79 -17.68 -75.10
CA THR A 770 -10.38 -18.47 -76.27
C THR A 770 -10.96 -19.87 -76.26
N ALA A 771 -11.29 -20.44 -75.10
CA ALA A 771 -11.99 -21.73 -75.00
C ALA A 771 -12.88 -21.80 -73.77
N ARG A 772 -13.93 -22.63 -73.83
CA ARG A 772 -14.77 -23.00 -72.69
C ARG A 772 -14.81 -24.51 -72.58
N HIS A 773 -14.49 -25.02 -71.39
CA HIS A 773 -14.58 -26.42 -71.03
C HIS A 773 -15.63 -26.60 -69.95
N PHE A 774 -16.51 -27.55 -70.16
CA PHE A 774 -17.46 -28.04 -69.16
C PHE A 774 -17.24 -29.53 -69.00
N ALA A 775 -17.10 -30.00 -67.77
CA ALA A 775 -17.00 -31.43 -67.50
C ALA A 775 -17.81 -31.82 -66.27
N GLU A 776 -18.48 -32.97 -66.33
CA GLU A 776 -19.18 -33.58 -65.20
C GLU A 776 -18.64 -35.01 -64.97
N PHE A 777 -18.27 -35.32 -63.73
CA PHE A 777 -17.74 -36.62 -63.31
C PHE A 777 -18.43 -37.10 -62.03
N ALA A 778 -18.40 -38.41 -61.76
CA ALA A 778 -18.82 -38.90 -60.45
C ALA A 778 -17.77 -38.54 -59.39
N ASP A 779 -16.50 -38.89 -59.65
CA ASP A 779 -15.34 -38.54 -58.85
C ASP A 779 -14.20 -38.04 -59.77
N PHE A 780 -13.37 -37.13 -59.26
CA PHE A 780 -12.32 -36.46 -60.02
C PHE A 780 -11.04 -36.35 -59.19
N GLU A 781 -9.93 -36.82 -59.74
CA GLU A 781 -8.59 -36.73 -59.13
C GLU A 781 -7.69 -35.88 -60.03
N PHE A 782 -6.91 -34.99 -59.43
CA PHE A 782 -5.99 -34.09 -60.11
C PHE A 782 -4.63 -34.06 -59.43
N GLU A 783 -3.57 -34.40 -60.16
CA GLU A 783 -2.19 -34.23 -59.73
C GLU A 783 -1.68 -32.85 -60.13
N TYR A 784 -1.42 -32.02 -59.12
CA TYR A 784 -1.11 -30.61 -59.31
C TYR A 784 0.29 -30.37 -59.93
N GLY A 785 1.24 -31.26 -59.65
CA GLY A 785 2.60 -31.17 -60.17
C GLY A 785 2.73 -31.55 -61.65
N THR A 786 1.88 -32.46 -62.14
CA THR A 786 1.95 -33.02 -63.50
C THR A 786 0.85 -32.48 -64.43
N GLY A 787 -0.20 -31.89 -63.88
CA GLY A 787 -1.39 -31.50 -64.64
C GLY A 787 -2.28 -32.69 -65.05
N GLN A 788 -1.95 -33.91 -64.62
CA GLN A 788 -2.74 -35.10 -64.94
C GLN A 788 -4.04 -35.12 -64.15
N PHE A 789 -5.15 -35.37 -64.84
CA PHE A 789 -6.45 -35.57 -64.21
C PHE A 789 -7.04 -36.93 -64.58
N ARG A 790 -7.83 -37.48 -63.66
CA ARG A 790 -8.56 -38.73 -63.81
C ARG A 790 -9.99 -38.56 -63.32
N GLY A 791 -10.95 -38.65 -64.25
CA GLY A 791 -12.37 -38.77 -63.92
C GLY A 791 -12.79 -40.24 -63.82
N THR A 792 -13.60 -40.59 -62.83
CA THR A 792 -14.21 -41.92 -62.72
C THR A 792 -15.73 -41.84 -62.58
N GLY A 793 -16.42 -42.91 -63.00
CA GLY A 793 -17.88 -42.97 -63.06
C GLY A 793 -18.51 -42.42 -64.35
N PRO A 794 -19.84 -42.36 -64.45
CA PRO A 794 -20.53 -41.76 -65.59
C PRO A 794 -20.30 -40.25 -65.63
N GLY A 795 -20.03 -39.73 -66.82
CA GLY A 795 -19.73 -38.31 -67.02
C GLY A 795 -19.69 -37.91 -68.49
N TYR A 796 -19.60 -36.60 -68.75
CA TYR A 796 -19.37 -36.07 -70.08
C TYR A 796 -18.46 -34.86 -70.03
N ILE A 797 -17.75 -34.63 -71.14
CA ILE A 797 -16.90 -33.47 -71.35
C ILE A 797 -17.39 -32.75 -72.61
N GLU A 798 -17.55 -31.44 -72.51
CA GLU A 798 -17.91 -30.54 -73.59
C GLU A 798 -16.86 -29.43 -73.70
N THR A 799 -16.26 -29.30 -74.88
CA THR A 799 -15.29 -28.24 -75.19
C THR A 799 -15.82 -27.40 -76.34
N VAL A 800 -15.84 -26.08 -76.15
CA VAL A 800 -16.19 -25.09 -77.16
C VAL A 800 -14.97 -24.21 -77.42
N GLN A 801 -14.41 -24.29 -78.62
CA GLN A 801 -13.25 -23.51 -79.05
C GLN A 801 -13.47 -22.99 -80.48
N PRO A 802 -12.98 -21.79 -80.84
CA PRO A 802 -12.98 -21.33 -82.23
C PRO A 802 -12.14 -22.25 -83.11
N ASP A 803 -12.62 -22.58 -84.31
CA ASP A 803 -11.81 -23.24 -85.33
C ASP A 803 -10.72 -22.30 -85.87
N SER A 804 -9.81 -22.82 -86.69
CA SER A 804 -8.72 -22.05 -87.33
C SER A 804 -9.19 -20.91 -88.25
N SER A 805 -10.51 -20.75 -88.47
CA SER A 805 -11.15 -19.69 -89.22
C SER A 805 -11.99 -18.72 -88.37
N GLY A 806 -11.98 -18.86 -87.05
CA GLY A 806 -12.71 -17.99 -86.12
C GLY A 806 -14.22 -18.28 -86.01
N ARG A 807 -14.70 -19.43 -86.50
CA ARG A 807 -16.08 -19.88 -86.29
C ARG A 807 -16.16 -20.79 -85.05
N LEU A 808 -17.24 -20.67 -84.28
CA LEU A 808 -17.48 -21.53 -83.12
C LEU A 808 -17.64 -23.00 -83.57
N ALA A 809 -16.66 -23.84 -83.22
CA ALA A 809 -16.78 -25.28 -83.35
C ALA A 809 -17.18 -25.85 -81.98
N VAL A 810 -18.37 -26.46 -81.92
CA VAL A 810 -18.79 -27.25 -80.76
C VAL A 810 -18.34 -28.68 -81.02
N SER A 811 -17.44 -29.20 -80.18
CA SER A 811 -17.10 -30.63 -80.21
C SER A 811 -18.32 -31.45 -79.77
N ARG A 812 -18.58 -32.61 -80.40
CA ARG A 812 -19.67 -33.50 -79.95
C ARG A 812 -19.34 -33.98 -78.54
N ALA A 813 -20.26 -33.80 -77.58
CA ALA A 813 -20.12 -34.30 -76.22
C ALA A 813 -19.61 -35.74 -76.21
N ALA A 814 -18.39 -35.93 -75.68
CA ALA A 814 -17.81 -37.25 -75.51
C ALA A 814 -18.39 -37.86 -74.23
N VAL A 815 -19.19 -38.92 -74.36
CA VAL A 815 -19.72 -39.66 -73.22
C VAL A 815 -18.63 -40.63 -72.75
N ALA A 816 -18.01 -40.35 -71.60
CA ALA A 816 -17.08 -41.28 -70.99
C ALA A 816 -17.86 -42.42 -70.32
N ARG A 817 -17.77 -43.63 -70.87
CA ARG A 817 -18.18 -44.87 -70.19
C ARG A 817 -16.93 -45.54 -69.60
N ALA A 818 -17.08 -46.10 -68.40
CA ALA A 818 -15.99 -46.75 -67.65
C ALA A 818 -15.11 -47.65 -68.55
N ASN A 819 -13.79 -47.51 -68.41
CA ASN A 819 -12.73 -48.26 -69.12
C ASN A 819 -12.52 -47.95 -70.62
N THR A 820 -12.85 -46.74 -71.10
CA THR A 820 -12.43 -46.30 -72.44
C THR A 820 -11.46 -45.13 -72.32
N PRO A 821 -10.23 -45.20 -72.86
CA PRO A 821 -9.38 -44.02 -72.94
C PRO A 821 -10.04 -43.01 -73.87
N VAL A 822 -10.23 -41.78 -73.39
CA VAL A 822 -10.55 -40.63 -74.24
C VAL A 822 -9.21 -40.13 -74.79
N SER A 823 -8.91 -40.44 -76.05
CA SER A 823 -7.90 -39.69 -76.81
C SER A 823 -8.61 -38.54 -77.51
N GLU A 824 -8.12 -37.31 -77.30
CA GLU A 824 -8.43 -36.20 -78.20
C GLU A 824 -7.96 -36.48 -79.63
#